data_AF-A0A534TAB1-F1
#
_entry.id   AF-A0A534TAB1-F1
#
_cell.length_a   1.000
_cell.length_b   1.000
_cell.length_c   1.000
_cell.angle_alpha   90.00
_cell.angle_beta   90.00
_cell.angle_gamma   90.00
#
_symmetry.space_group_name_H-M   'P 1'
#
loop_
_entity.id
_entity.type
_entity.pdbx_description
1 polymer ?
#
loop_
_entity_poly.entity_id
_entity_poly.type
_entity_poly.pdbx_seq_one_letter_code
_entity_poly.pdbx_strand_id
1 'polypeptide(L)'
;MAVDLNGGATPEGAVGTGQLRIDGVGPKVNGVTVSGGVVVGPAGQQIKWFPQSQSTAIDVQVSIQDASSGVQQPSLTLMVGGTRLDNGTRTCTTATAPALSCHFSVVPSTLPTSVVPAGGQQQILFAVAGTDVAGNAVTTNQAALGIDGQPPTIAFTIGNAGDTSTTGNYPTAFANCNVGGSDNTSMYCGHDGSHFWRKGETNPIAFTVGDGSGGSGTDAARSKYSIAGSTACPSTAPCGATDAGSGRFTFTPDFSTATFSSASDGTGTVSVRVEAADAVGNSASATISDVKVTRIKWVRSLAGKVISFKGSPVVTSTPAAQIIIAGAEGGDAGGVIVSLKPDGAIFWRIGNGEVTTLSNNIAYSSATNTVYALGDSASKLFAYQVSATIAAAAYNCPLKIGNTNGQGVGAPAIVSSGGLEYALVSDSTLNRLWAFTGSAGACSLPAAFNNSNAWTSITNPPTTDGTVIYIPHDGTALSKVAFNGGSFGLVTDAASFAIPIFGSVSIASALFFGDPNTPAHLFSYSTGFTSNWAAGSAPMTGPLRASVVVGPSYAFGAPTTTDGHLRAFNKADGAQGWAWQTGPVPGSKIGNVSAPSLGADGVIYFTADANLELIPLAVAGGTPSIAANWTSSFQGSTTQIITSGPTDTRLDSVGTEPTIDSSGVLYFGTLAGKVYALITDSGPLGAVAGSTWPRVGYDNCNSSNTSFNCQ
;
A
#
# COMPACT_ATOMS: atom_id res chain seq x y z
N MET A 1 -82.43 13.47 49.36
CA MET A 1 -81.16 14.07 49.84
C MET A 1 -80.05 13.13 49.44
N ALA A 2 -79.04 13.62 48.73
CA ALA A 2 -77.79 12.89 48.58
C ALA A 2 -76.98 13.12 49.87
N VAL A 3 -76.51 12.05 50.47
CA VAL A 3 -75.70 12.08 51.69
C VAL A 3 -74.32 11.61 51.30
N ASP A 4 -73.28 12.37 51.63
CA ASP A 4 -71.91 11.92 51.35
C ASP A 4 -71.50 10.77 52.28
N LEU A 5 -70.33 10.18 52.01
CA LEU A 5 -69.75 9.08 52.79
C LEU A 5 -69.46 9.45 54.26
N ASN A 6 -69.50 10.73 54.62
CA ASN A 6 -69.30 11.25 55.97
C ASN A 6 -70.61 11.69 56.64
N GLY A 7 -71.78 11.42 56.03
CA GLY A 7 -73.08 11.75 56.60
C GLY A 7 -73.53 13.20 56.37
N GLY A 8 -72.82 13.97 55.53
CA GLY A 8 -73.19 15.34 55.19
C GLY A 8 -74.39 15.36 54.23
N ALA A 9 -75.52 15.91 54.67
CA ALA A 9 -76.69 16.15 53.82
C ALA A 9 -76.65 17.56 53.23
N THR A 10 -77.06 17.72 51.96
CA THR A 10 -77.19 19.04 51.34
C THR A 10 -78.30 19.86 52.04
N PRO A 11 -78.09 21.17 52.31
CA PRO A 11 -79.11 22.04 52.91
C PRO A 11 -80.36 22.12 52.04
N GLU A 12 -81.52 21.95 52.64
CA GLU A 12 -82.81 22.03 51.95
C GLU A 12 -83.11 23.49 51.57
N GLY A 13 -83.19 23.77 50.26
CA GLY A 13 -83.65 25.06 49.73
C GLY A 13 -82.61 25.99 49.07
N ALA A 14 -81.34 25.61 48.95
CA ALA A 14 -80.38 26.39 48.16
C ALA A 14 -80.49 26.04 46.66
N VAL A 15 -81.07 26.93 45.85
CA VAL A 15 -80.99 26.87 44.38
C VAL A 15 -79.59 27.30 43.95
N GLY A 16 -78.60 26.45 44.21
CA GLY A 16 -77.26 26.57 43.66
C GLY A 16 -77.16 25.79 42.35
N THR A 17 -76.40 26.30 41.38
CA THR A 17 -76.06 25.64 40.11
C THR A 17 -75.13 24.43 40.30
N GLY A 18 -75.19 23.75 41.44
CA GLY A 18 -74.35 22.60 41.76
C GLY A 18 -74.76 21.39 40.94
N GLN A 19 -73.88 20.91 40.07
CA GLN A 19 -74.03 19.61 39.41
C GLN A 19 -73.62 18.49 40.38
N LEU A 20 -74.52 17.52 40.61
CA LEU A 20 -74.15 16.23 41.19
C LEU A 20 -73.46 15.41 40.09
N ARG A 21 -72.17 15.15 40.25
CA ARG A 21 -71.40 14.28 39.34
C ARG A 21 -71.27 12.90 39.98
N ILE A 22 -71.94 11.91 39.41
CA ILE A 22 -71.76 10.49 39.78
C ILE A 22 -70.72 9.94 38.81
N ASP A 23 -69.63 9.41 39.35
CA ASP A 23 -68.51 8.91 38.57
C ASP A 23 -68.24 7.44 38.87
N GLY A 24 -68.12 6.63 37.83
CA GLY A 24 -67.74 5.22 37.90
C GLY A 24 -66.69 4.83 36.86
N VAL A 25 -66.08 5.81 36.19
CA VAL A 25 -65.10 5.59 35.13
C VAL A 25 -63.83 6.35 35.48
N GLY A 26 -62.77 5.62 35.82
CA GLY A 26 -61.51 6.25 36.17
C GLY A 26 -60.80 6.89 34.98
N PRO A 27 -59.76 7.70 35.24
CA PRO A 27 -59.09 8.50 34.21
C PRO A 27 -58.45 7.63 33.14
N LYS A 28 -58.45 8.09 31.89
CA LYS A 28 -57.85 7.40 30.75
C LYS A 28 -56.54 8.06 30.33
N VAL A 29 -55.49 7.26 30.14
CA VAL A 29 -54.25 7.74 29.50
C VAL A 29 -54.42 7.75 27.98
N ASN A 30 -54.27 8.92 27.38
CA ASN A 30 -54.44 9.14 25.95
C ASN A 30 -53.12 9.16 25.17
N GLY A 31 -51.97 9.30 25.85
CA GLY A 31 -50.66 9.23 25.23
C GLY A 31 -49.52 9.36 26.24
N VAL A 32 -48.38 8.79 25.90
CA VAL A 32 -47.13 8.89 26.67
C VAL A 32 -46.01 9.30 25.72
N THR A 33 -45.23 10.30 26.10
CA THR A 33 -44.03 10.74 25.42
C THR A 33 -42.84 10.72 26.37
N VAL A 34 -41.65 10.41 25.85
CA VAL A 34 -40.41 10.37 26.66
C VAL A 34 -39.38 11.35 26.10
N SER A 35 -38.84 12.20 26.98
CA SER A 35 -37.72 13.13 26.73
C SER A 35 -37.88 13.93 25.43
N GLY A 36 -38.86 14.83 25.38
CA GLY A 36 -39.01 15.79 24.29
C GLY A 36 -39.88 15.34 23.10
N GLY A 37 -40.80 14.39 23.31
CA GLY A 37 -41.89 14.13 22.36
C GLY A 37 -41.83 12.80 21.59
N VAL A 38 -40.93 11.88 21.94
CA VAL A 38 -40.97 10.51 21.35
C VAL A 38 -42.18 9.79 21.90
N VAL A 39 -43.20 9.56 21.07
CA VAL A 39 -44.40 8.81 21.43
C VAL A 39 -44.01 7.35 21.62
N VAL A 40 -44.25 6.83 22.82
CA VAL A 40 -43.99 5.43 23.16
C VAL A 40 -45.33 4.70 23.32
N GLY A 41 -45.44 3.53 22.69
CA GLY A 41 -46.65 2.71 22.69
C GLY A 41 -46.48 1.37 23.42
N PRO A 42 -47.49 0.48 23.32
CA PRO A 42 -47.37 -0.91 23.78
C PRO A 42 -46.21 -1.63 23.08
N ALA A 43 -45.79 -2.78 23.62
CA ALA A 43 -44.69 -3.58 23.07
C ALA A 43 -44.84 -3.79 21.54
N GLY A 44 -43.87 -3.28 20.77
CA GLY A 44 -43.85 -3.33 19.30
C GLY A 44 -43.80 -1.96 18.58
N GLN A 45 -43.94 -0.84 19.29
CA GLN A 45 -43.72 0.53 18.75
C GLN A 45 -42.31 1.08 19.07
N GLN A 46 -41.96 2.27 18.56
CA GLN A 46 -40.67 2.93 18.85
C GLN A 46 -40.43 3.03 20.37
N ILE A 47 -39.27 2.53 20.81
CA ILE A 47 -38.80 2.60 22.20
C ILE A 47 -37.56 3.49 22.22
N LYS A 48 -37.48 4.41 23.18
CA LYS A 48 -36.27 5.20 23.44
C LYS A 48 -35.43 4.49 24.49
N TRP A 49 -34.14 4.31 24.20
CA TRP A 49 -33.17 3.67 25.08
C TRP A 49 -32.34 4.70 25.85
N PHE A 50 -31.97 4.35 27.08
CA PHE A 50 -31.15 5.19 27.95
C PHE A 50 -30.10 4.35 28.67
N PRO A 51 -28.89 4.89 28.91
CA PRO A 51 -27.86 4.18 29.64
C PRO A 51 -28.27 4.01 31.11
N GLN A 52 -28.07 2.81 31.67
CA GLN A 52 -28.39 2.53 33.08
C GLN A 52 -27.59 3.43 34.02
N SER A 53 -26.38 3.84 33.63
CA SER A 53 -25.52 4.75 34.39
C SER A 53 -25.97 6.21 34.39
N GLN A 54 -27.01 6.56 33.61
CA GLN A 54 -27.51 7.93 33.52
C GLN A 54 -28.06 8.44 34.86
N SER A 55 -27.44 9.51 35.37
CA SER A 55 -27.85 10.17 36.62
C SER A 55 -28.83 11.33 36.42
N THR A 56 -28.97 11.82 35.18
CA THR A 56 -29.96 12.84 34.84
C THR A 56 -31.35 12.22 34.68
N ALA A 57 -32.37 12.89 35.21
CA ALA A 57 -33.75 12.46 35.08
C ALA A 57 -34.21 12.46 33.61
N ILE A 58 -34.88 11.38 33.24
CA ILE A 58 -35.70 11.27 32.03
C ILE A 58 -37.06 11.86 32.36
N ASP A 59 -37.53 12.78 31.53
CA ASP A 59 -38.89 13.29 31.59
C ASP A 59 -39.84 12.35 30.84
N VAL A 60 -40.82 11.80 31.55
CA VAL A 60 -41.92 11.02 30.99
C VAL A 60 -43.18 11.87 31.09
N GLN A 61 -43.65 12.35 29.94
CA GLN A 61 -44.85 13.17 29.86
C GLN A 61 -46.05 12.28 29.49
N VAL A 62 -47.12 12.41 30.26
CA VAL A 62 -48.34 11.60 30.13
C VAL A 62 -49.53 12.53 29.92
N SER A 63 -50.31 12.27 28.88
CA SER A 63 -51.60 12.90 28.65
C SER A 63 -52.71 12.06 29.26
N ILE A 64 -53.43 12.62 30.22
CA ILE A 64 -54.50 11.96 30.96
C ILE A 64 -55.78 12.75 30.76
N GLN A 65 -56.86 12.07 30.39
CA GLN A 65 -58.18 12.67 30.30
C GLN A 65 -59.11 11.99 31.27
N ASP A 66 -59.84 12.80 32.01
CA ASP A 66 -60.92 12.36 32.87
C ASP A 66 -62.21 13.01 32.38
N ALA A 67 -63.27 12.23 32.17
CA ALA A 67 -64.53 12.77 31.66
C ALA A 67 -65.43 13.34 32.78
N SER A 68 -65.04 13.20 34.05
CA SER A 68 -65.99 13.30 35.17
C SER A 68 -65.43 14.00 36.43
N SER A 69 -64.94 13.25 37.43
CA SER A 69 -64.71 13.75 38.80
C SER A 69 -63.39 14.51 38.99
N GLY A 70 -62.48 14.43 38.02
CA GLY A 70 -61.17 15.05 38.03
C GLY A 70 -60.09 14.08 38.53
N VAL A 71 -58.90 14.17 37.96
CA VAL A 71 -57.77 13.30 38.33
C VAL A 71 -57.22 13.69 39.71
N GLN A 72 -57.05 12.71 40.62
CA GLN A 72 -56.35 12.91 41.87
C GLN A 72 -54.85 12.94 41.61
N GLN A 73 -54.32 14.11 41.20
CA GLN A 73 -52.91 14.25 40.85
C GLN A 73 -51.96 13.66 41.89
N PRO A 74 -52.21 13.76 43.22
CA PRO A 74 -51.33 13.17 44.22
C PRO A 74 -51.18 11.64 44.21
N SER A 75 -52.12 10.90 43.61
CA SER A 75 -52.08 9.44 43.54
C SER A 75 -51.36 8.91 42.29
N LEU A 76 -51.03 9.77 41.32
CA LEU A 76 -50.40 9.35 40.07
C LEU A 76 -48.95 8.93 40.25
N THR A 77 -48.60 7.72 39.79
CA THR A 77 -47.23 7.17 39.81
C THR A 77 -46.95 6.34 38.57
N LEU A 78 -45.68 6.23 38.16
CA LEU A 78 -45.26 5.28 37.14
C LEU A 78 -44.90 3.96 37.80
N MET A 79 -45.50 2.86 37.33
CA MET A 79 -45.40 1.55 37.95
C MET A 79 -44.99 0.47 36.95
N VAL A 80 -44.18 -0.48 37.42
CA VAL A 80 -43.87 -1.75 36.75
C VAL A 80 -44.25 -2.87 37.71
N GLY A 81 -45.36 -3.56 37.42
CA GLY A 81 -45.98 -4.45 38.40
C GLY A 81 -46.26 -3.68 39.69
N GLY A 82 -45.71 -4.16 40.81
CA GLY A 82 -45.82 -3.50 42.12
C GLY A 82 -44.73 -2.46 42.44
N THR A 83 -43.80 -2.19 41.53
CA THR A 83 -42.64 -1.33 41.79
C THR A 83 -42.82 0.05 41.16
N ARG A 84 -42.57 1.11 41.93
CA ARG A 84 -42.58 2.50 41.44
C ARG A 84 -41.29 2.83 40.69
N LEU A 85 -41.41 3.46 39.53
CA LEU A 85 -40.29 3.89 38.68
C LEU A 85 -39.90 5.35 38.87
N ASP A 86 -40.86 6.24 39.08
CA ASP A 86 -40.63 7.68 39.13
C ASP A 86 -40.11 8.12 40.50
N ASN A 87 -39.22 9.12 40.48
CA ASN A 87 -38.64 9.74 41.66
C ASN A 87 -38.90 11.26 41.67
N GLY A 88 -39.09 11.82 42.86
CA GLY A 88 -39.35 13.25 43.03
C GLY A 88 -40.83 13.67 42.84
N THR A 89 -41.02 14.97 42.62
CA THR A 89 -42.34 15.61 42.54
C THR A 89 -42.81 15.68 41.09
N ARG A 90 -43.87 14.95 40.75
CA ARG A 90 -44.57 15.08 39.46
C ARG A 90 -45.19 16.48 39.31
N THR A 91 -45.20 17.00 38.09
CA THR A 91 -45.84 18.28 37.78
C THR A 91 -46.92 18.08 36.73
N CYS A 92 -48.16 18.44 37.05
CA CYS A 92 -49.29 18.33 36.13
C CYS A 92 -49.81 19.73 35.77
N THR A 93 -49.96 19.99 34.47
CA THR A 93 -50.56 21.21 33.93
C THR A 93 -51.81 20.87 33.15
N THR A 94 -52.86 21.68 33.28
CA THR A 94 -54.05 21.60 32.43
C THR A 94 -53.70 21.99 31.00
N ALA A 95 -53.93 21.09 30.04
CA ALA A 95 -53.74 21.38 28.62
C ALA A 95 -55.01 22.03 28.03
N THR A 96 -56.14 21.33 28.11
CA THR A 96 -57.49 21.83 27.77
C THR A 96 -58.48 20.99 28.55
N ALA A 97 -59.32 21.59 29.39
CA ALA A 97 -60.24 20.81 30.22
C ALA A 97 -61.11 19.87 29.34
N PRO A 98 -61.17 18.56 29.64
CA PRO A 98 -60.75 17.93 30.91
C PRO A 98 -59.45 17.09 30.82
N ALA A 99 -58.52 17.45 29.93
CA ALA A 99 -57.20 16.81 29.76
C ALA A 99 -56.07 17.49 30.56
N LEU A 100 -55.25 16.67 31.19
CA LEU A 100 -54.04 17.00 31.96
C LEU A 100 -52.80 16.48 31.24
N SER A 101 -51.71 17.25 31.31
CA SER A 101 -50.37 16.80 30.94
C SER A 101 -49.51 16.73 32.20
N CYS A 102 -49.07 15.52 32.56
CA CYS A 102 -48.28 15.25 33.75
C CYS A 102 -46.87 14.81 33.38
N HIS A 103 -45.87 15.39 34.03
CA HIS A 103 -44.45 15.05 33.88
C HIS A 103 -43.98 14.25 35.07
N PHE A 104 -43.32 13.13 34.79
CA PHE A 104 -42.70 12.24 35.77
C PHE A 104 -41.20 12.17 35.52
N SER A 105 -40.41 12.29 36.60
CA SER A 105 -38.96 12.14 36.55
C SER A 105 -38.59 10.69 36.81
N VAL A 106 -37.79 10.09 35.93
CA VAL A 106 -37.22 8.75 36.11
C VAL A 106 -35.70 8.85 36.00
N VAL A 107 -34.94 8.48 37.03
CA VAL A 107 -33.46 8.47 36.97
C VAL A 107 -32.95 7.04 36.81
N PRO A 108 -32.44 6.64 35.63
CA PRO A 108 -31.98 5.27 35.33
C PRO A 108 -31.05 4.68 36.38
N SER A 109 -30.06 5.45 36.84
CA SER A 109 -29.05 4.98 37.81
C SER A 109 -29.61 4.68 39.20
N THR A 110 -30.86 5.03 39.47
CA THR A 110 -31.54 4.80 40.76
C THR A 110 -32.67 3.77 40.67
N LEU A 111 -32.90 3.19 39.48
CA LEU A 111 -33.95 2.20 39.30
C LEU A 111 -33.66 0.95 40.16
N PRO A 112 -34.68 0.35 40.78
CA PRO A 112 -34.51 -0.88 41.55
C PRO A 112 -33.92 -2.00 40.69
N THR A 113 -32.98 -2.76 41.26
CA THR A 113 -32.34 -3.89 40.55
C THR A 113 -33.31 -5.04 40.25
N SER A 114 -34.49 -5.05 40.89
CA SER A 114 -35.61 -5.94 40.57
C SER A 114 -36.32 -5.57 39.26
N VAL A 115 -36.14 -4.34 38.76
CA VAL A 115 -36.68 -3.88 37.47
C VAL A 115 -35.64 -4.05 36.37
N VAL A 116 -34.38 -3.62 36.64
CA VAL A 116 -33.25 -3.82 35.73
C VAL A 116 -32.04 -4.24 36.57
N PRO A 117 -31.52 -5.47 36.42
CA PRO A 117 -30.31 -5.91 37.13
C PRO A 117 -29.15 -4.94 36.91
N ALA A 118 -28.26 -4.80 37.89
CA ALA A 118 -27.07 -3.97 37.75
C ALA A 118 -26.17 -4.49 36.60
N GLY A 119 -25.82 -3.61 35.66
CA GLY A 119 -25.09 -3.96 34.44
C GLY A 119 -25.91 -4.74 33.40
N GLY A 120 -27.22 -4.85 33.60
CA GLY A 120 -28.15 -5.53 32.69
C GLY A 120 -28.86 -4.57 31.74
N GLN A 121 -29.61 -5.16 30.80
CA GLN A 121 -30.45 -4.46 29.83
C GLN A 121 -31.89 -4.96 29.91
N GLN A 122 -32.87 -4.07 29.72
CA GLN A 122 -34.28 -4.44 29.75
C GLN A 122 -35.15 -3.41 29.01
N GLN A 123 -36.07 -3.90 28.19
CA GLN A 123 -37.26 -3.14 27.80
C GLN A 123 -38.25 -3.17 28.96
N ILE A 124 -38.51 -2.01 29.55
CA ILE A 124 -39.41 -1.84 30.68
C ILE A 124 -40.80 -1.47 30.16
N LEU A 125 -41.78 -2.35 30.36
CA LEU A 125 -43.19 -2.02 30.18
C LEU A 125 -43.74 -1.44 31.48
N PHE A 126 -44.21 -0.20 31.43
CA PHE A 126 -44.75 0.51 32.58
C PHE A 126 -46.18 1.01 32.33
N ALA A 127 -46.89 1.23 33.43
CA ALA A 127 -48.23 1.79 33.46
C ALA A 127 -48.27 3.03 34.36
N VAL A 128 -49.27 3.88 34.13
CA VAL A 128 -49.61 4.98 35.03
C VAL A 128 -50.65 4.44 36.00
N ALA A 129 -50.32 4.41 37.28
CA ALA A 129 -51.25 4.04 38.34
C ALA A 129 -51.74 5.30 39.07
N GLY A 130 -52.94 5.24 39.63
CA GLY A 130 -53.55 6.31 40.41
C GLY A 130 -55.07 6.23 40.36
N THR A 131 -55.72 7.30 40.78
CA THR A 131 -57.19 7.38 40.91
C THR A 131 -57.71 8.74 40.45
N ASP A 132 -58.99 8.82 40.11
CA ASP A 132 -59.72 10.08 40.15
C ASP A 132 -60.05 10.51 41.60
N VAL A 133 -60.72 11.65 41.76
CA VAL A 133 -61.18 12.15 43.06
C VAL A 133 -62.26 11.24 43.69
N ALA A 134 -62.98 10.46 42.89
CA ALA A 134 -63.99 9.50 43.33
C ALA A 134 -63.40 8.12 43.76
N GLY A 135 -62.11 7.89 43.54
CA GLY A 135 -61.41 6.65 43.88
C GLY A 135 -61.41 5.59 42.77
N ASN A 136 -61.91 5.90 41.57
CA ASN A 136 -61.85 4.98 40.43
C ASN A 136 -60.41 4.96 39.88
N ALA A 137 -59.88 3.75 39.66
CA ALA A 137 -58.52 3.57 39.18
C ALA A 137 -58.33 4.07 37.74
N VAL A 138 -57.15 4.63 37.46
CA VAL A 138 -56.71 4.93 36.09
C VAL A 138 -56.85 3.69 35.22
N THR A 139 -57.46 3.82 34.04
CA THR A 139 -57.63 2.70 33.11
C THR A 139 -56.27 2.23 32.61
N THR A 140 -56.06 0.91 32.57
CA THR A 140 -54.76 0.31 32.26
C THR A 140 -54.18 0.85 30.96
N ASN A 141 -52.98 1.43 31.04
CA ASN A 141 -52.18 1.86 29.90
C ASN A 141 -50.84 1.13 29.90
N GLN A 142 -50.26 0.90 28.73
CA GLN A 142 -48.92 0.35 28.61
C GLN A 142 -48.08 1.24 27.71
N ALA A 143 -46.94 1.66 28.23
CA ALA A 143 -45.88 2.33 27.51
C ALA A 143 -44.56 1.60 27.79
N ALA A 144 -43.59 1.76 26.89
CA ALA A 144 -42.29 1.14 27.06
C ALA A 144 -41.15 2.15 26.95
N LEU A 145 -40.11 1.95 27.76
CA LEU A 145 -38.80 2.57 27.61
C LEU A 145 -37.72 1.50 27.75
N GLY A 146 -36.55 1.74 27.16
CA GLY A 146 -35.41 0.84 27.27
C GLY A 146 -34.37 1.39 28.23
N ILE A 147 -33.86 0.54 29.13
CA ILE A 147 -32.69 0.84 29.96
C ILE A 147 -31.63 -0.19 29.63
N ASP A 148 -30.42 0.28 29.38
CA ASP A 148 -29.32 -0.59 28.96
C ASP A 148 -28.02 -0.20 29.68
N GLY A 149 -27.50 -1.13 30.48
CA GLY A 149 -26.19 -1.03 31.12
C GLY A 149 -25.23 -2.14 30.71
N GLN A 150 -25.61 -2.96 29.73
CA GLN A 150 -24.86 -4.13 29.33
C GLN A 150 -24.00 -3.79 28.10
N PRO A 151 -22.66 -3.88 28.18
CA PRO A 151 -21.83 -3.70 27.00
C PRO A 151 -22.11 -4.75 25.92
N PRO A 152 -22.06 -4.37 24.64
CA PRO A 152 -22.17 -5.35 23.57
C PRO A 152 -20.93 -6.26 23.54
N THR A 153 -21.06 -7.38 22.84
CA THR A 153 -19.98 -8.33 22.59
C THR A 153 -19.46 -8.18 21.17
N ILE A 154 -18.15 -8.28 20.98
CA ILE A 154 -17.52 -8.28 19.65
C ILE A 154 -17.06 -9.70 19.33
N ALA A 155 -17.42 -10.20 18.15
CA ALA A 155 -16.82 -11.39 17.58
C ALA A 155 -15.94 -10.98 16.39
N PHE A 156 -14.64 -11.20 16.55
CA PHE A 156 -13.63 -10.85 15.55
C PHE A 156 -12.50 -11.88 15.54
N THR A 157 -12.45 -12.66 14.47
CA THR A 157 -11.42 -13.66 14.20
C THR A 157 -11.05 -13.60 12.72
N ILE A 158 -9.79 -13.76 12.38
CA ILE A 158 -9.35 -13.83 10.99
C ILE A 158 -8.80 -15.23 10.75
N GLY A 159 -9.50 -16.06 9.94
CA GLY A 159 -9.13 -17.48 9.83
C GLY A 159 -9.76 -18.30 8.71
N ASN A 160 -8.87 -18.86 7.87
CA ASN A 160 -9.02 -19.81 6.76
C ASN A 160 -9.72 -19.35 5.48
N ALA A 161 -9.08 -19.63 4.33
CA ALA A 161 -9.66 -19.41 3.01
C ALA A 161 -11.02 -20.10 2.88
N GLY A 162 -12.06 -19.32 2.58
CA GLY A 162 -13.40 -19.82 2.29
C GLY A 162 -14.34 -19.97 3.48
N ASP A 163 -13.99 -19.48 4.68
CA ASP A 163 -14.92 -19.43 5.80
C ASP A 163 -15.96 -18.32 5.62
N THR A 164 -17.16 -18.65 5.13
CA THR A 164 -18.25 -17.66 5.00
C THR A 164 -18.83 -17.20 6.35
N SER A 165 -18.26 -17.65 7.48
CA SER A 165 -18.64 -17.16 8.80
C SER A 165 -18.31 -15.67 8.97
N THR A 166 -18.92 -15.09 9.99
CA THR A 166 -19.11 -13.66 10.21
C THR A 166 -17.84 -12.83 10.45
N THR A 167 -16.65 -13.42 10.33
CA THR A 167 -15.36 -12.81 10.67
C THR A 167 -14.34 -13.03 9.54
N GLY A 168 -13.65 -11.96 9.12
CA GLY A 168 -13.03 -11.82 7.78
C GLY A 168 -12.18 -12.99 7.24
N ASN A 169 -12.39 -13.31 5.95
CA ASN A 169 -11.59 -14.28 5.19
C ASN A 169 -10.32 -13.65 4.63
N TYR A 170 -9.23 -14.42 4.64
CA TYR A 170 -8.11 -14.14 3.74
C TYR A 170 -8.58 -14.18 2.29
N PRO A 171 -8.00 -13.35 1.40
CA PRO A 171 -8.29 -13.41 -0.03
C PRO A 171 -8.06 -14.83 -0.54
N THR A 172 -8.95 -15.30 -1.43
CA THR A 172 -8.78 -16.62 -2.04
C THR A 172 -7.40 -16.74 -2.67
N ALA A 173 -6.81 -17.93 -2.61
CA ALA A 173 -5.55 -18.18 -3.27
C ALA A 173 -5.61 -17.68 -4.72
N PHE A 174 -4.57 -16.97 -5.13
CA PHE A 174 -4.41 -16.35 -6.43
C PHE A 174 -5.38 -15.21 -6.79
N ALA A 175 -6.09 -14.62 -5.83
CA ALA A 175 -6.85 -13.39 -6.08
C ALA A 175 -5.92 -12.26 -6.57
N ASN A 176 -6.44 -11.35 -7.40
CA ASN A 176 -5.76 -10.11 -7.85
C ASN A 176 -4.39 -10.27 -8.52
N CYS A 177 -3.94 -11.49 -8.77
CA CYS A 177 -2.83 -11.83 -9.63
C CYS A 177 -3.36 -12.59 -10.86
N ASN A 178 -2.70 -12.49 -12.00
CA ASN A 178 -3.21 -13.16 -13.19
C ASN A 178 -2.89 -14.67 -13.19
N VAL A 179 -3.82 -15.44 -12.64
CA VAL A 179 -3.87 -16.89 -12.74
C VAL A 179 -4.97 -17.38 -13.67
N GLY A 180 -5.27 -16.68 -14.76
CA GLY A 180 -6.13 -17.20 -15.83
C GLY A 180 -5.32 -17.77 -16.99
N GLY A 181 -5.48 -19.06 -17.32
CA GLY A 181 -4.95 -19.68 -18.56
C GLY A 181 -3.94 -20.82 -18.38
N SER A 182 -3.38 -21.33 -19.48
CA SER A 182 -2.43 -22.46 -19.50
C SER A 182 -1.03 -22.11 -18.95
N ASP A 183 -0.75 -20.84 -18.70
CA ASP A 183 0.55 -20.29 -18.27
C ASP A 183 0.68 -20.11 -16.73
N ASN A 184 -0.25 -20.70 -15.98
CA ASN A 184 -0.46 -20.46 -14.55
C ASN A 184 0.42 -21.26 -13.59
N THR A 185 0.91 -22.44 -13.99
CA THR A 185 1.69 -23.33 -13.10
C THR A 185 3.03 -22.76 -12.68
N SER A 186 3.40 -21.60 -13.23
CA SER A 186 4.69 -20.94 -13.03
C SER A 186 4.60 -19.68 -12.17
N MET A 187 3.47 -19.37 -11.52
CA MET A 187 3.33 -18.16 -10.71
C MET A 187 2.83 -18.43 -9.28
N TYR A 188 3.50 -17.83 -8.31
CA TYR A 188 3.04 -17.70 -6.92
C TYR A 188 2.45 -16.31 -6.71
N CYS A 189 1.38 -16.22 -5.94
CA CYS A 189 0.76 -14.96 -5.53
C CYS A 189 0.76 -14.85 -4.02
N GLY A 190 1.03 -13.66 -3.49
CA GLY A 190 1.01 -13.45 -2.04
C GLY A 190 -0.35 -13.70 -1.39
N HIS A 191 -1.43 -13.53 -2.15
CA HIS A 191 -2.73 -14.06 -1.75
C HIS A 191 -2.71 -15.57 -1.94
N ASP A 192 -2.33 -16.30 -0.89
CA ASP A 192 -2.23 -17.75 -0.88
C ASP A 192 -3.37 -18.43 -0.09
N GLY A 193 -4.43 -17.67 0.22
CA GLY A 193 -5.51 -18.12 1.11
C GLY A 193 -5.19 -17.97 2.59
N SER A 194 -4.00 -17.47 2.94
CA SER A 194 -3.57 -17.28 4.33
C SER A 194 -2.86 -15.97 4.62
N HIS A 195 -2.63 -15.12 3.60
CA HIS A 195 -2.00 -13.80 3.76
C HIS A 195 -2.76 -12.72 2.98
N PHE A 196 -2.81 -11.51 3.57
CA PHE A 196 -3.15 -10.28 2.86
C PHE A 196 -1.88 -9.66 2.23
N TRP A 197 -2.07 -8.85 1.20
CA TRP A 197 -1.00 -8.01 0.70
C TRP A 197 -0.86 -6.81 1.59
N ARG A 198 0.39 -6.37 1.77
CA ARG A 198 0.64 -5.20 2.58
C ARG A 198 0.14 -3.92 1.92
N LYS A 199 0.29 -3.79 0.60
CA LYS A 199 -0.10 -2.60 -0.18
C LYS A 199 -0.90 -3.01 -1.39
N GLY A 200 -2.02 -2.33 -1.62
CA GLY A 200 -2.98 -2.68 -2.67
C GLY A 200 -3.99 -3.75 -2.26
N GLU A 201 -4.20 -3.94 -0.95
CA GLU A 201 -5.26 -4.81 -0.46
C GLU A 201 -6.64 -4.20 -0.77
N THR A 202 -7.55 -5.04 -1.27
CA THR A 202 -8.91 -4.62 -1.64
C THR A 202 -9.98 -5.46 -0.95
N ASN A 203 -9.61 -6.56 -0.31
CA ASN A 203 -10.56 -7.50 0.28
C ASN A 203 -11.02 -7.00 1.66
N PRO A 204 -12.34 -6.88 1.90
CA PRO A 204 -12.84 -6.39 3.17
C PRO A 204 -12.68 -7.43 4.28
N ILE A 205 -12.36 -6.94 5.47
CA ILE A 205 -12.42 -7.68 6.73
C ILE A 205 -13.76 -7.34 7.41
N ALA A 206 -14.31 -8.30 8.17
CA ALA A 206 -15.55 -8.11 8.92
C ALA A 206 -15.40 -8.51 10.40
N PHE A 207 -16.19 -7.86 11.25
CA PHE A 207 -16.47 -8.26 12.62
C PHE A 207 -17.97 -8.11 12.90
N THR A 208 -18.47 -8.81 13.91
CA THR A 208 -19.86 -8.66 14.36
C THR A 208 -19.91 -8.14 15.78
N VAL A 209 -20.96 -7.37 16.05
CA VAL A 209 -21.27 -6.78 17.34
C VAL A 209 -22.65 -7.29 17.74
N GLY A 210 -22.72 -8.03 18.84
CA GLY A 210 -23.93 -8.60 19.39
C GLY A 210 -24.32 -7.90 20.69
N ASP A 211 -25.49 -7.29 20.69
CA ASP A 211 -26.03 -6.52 21.82
C ASP A 211 -27.03 -7.31 22.70
N GLY A 212 -26.95 -8.65 22.62
CA GLY A 212 -27.86 -9.54 23.35
C GLY A 212 -29.33 -9.43 22.93
N SER A 213 -30.20 -10.22 23.57
CA SER A 213 -31.64 -10.14 23.36
C SER A 213 -32.21 -8.92 24.10
N GLY A 214 -32.90 -8.03 23.37
CA GLY A 214 -33.53 -6.85 23.96
C GLY A 214 -32.51 -5.79 24.42
N GLY A 215 -31.40 -5.64 23.70
CA GLY A 215 -30.47 -4.53 23.87
C GLY A 215 -30.88 -3.29 23.09
N SER A 216 -30.18 -2.19 23.33
CA SER A 216 -30.43 -0.90 22.66
C SER A 216 -30.07 -0.86 21.17
N GLY A 217 -29.38 -1.88 20.68
CA GLY A 217 -28.85 -1.98 19.32
C GLY A 217 -27.42 -1.45 19.24
N THR A 218 -26.74 -1.70 18.12
CA THR A 218 -25.33 -1.30 17.93
C THR A 218 -25.21 0.14 17.43
N ASP A 219 -24.24 0.91 17.96
CA ASP A 219 -23.92 2.25 17.45
C ASP A 219 -22.87 2.16 16.33
N ALA A 220 -23.33 2.31 15.09
CA ALA A 220 -22.47 2.29 13.92
C ALA A 220 -21.37 3.37 13.94
N ALA A 221 -21.59 4.53 14.56
CA ALA A 221 -20.59 5.60 14.64
C ALA A 221 -19.45 5.27 15.62
N ARG A 222 -19.68 4.34 16.54
CA ARG A 222 -18.71 3.87 17.53
C ARG A 222 -18.13 2.49 17.21
N SER A 223 -18.59 1.85 16.14
CA SER A 223 -17.93 0.69 15.54
C SER A 223 -16.70 1.12 14.75
N LYS A 224 -15.52 0.91 15.34
CA LYS A 224 -14.25 1.40 14.82
C LYS A 224 -13.21 0.30 14.75
N TYR A 225 -12.18 0.53 13.94
CA TYR A 225 -11.00 -0.33 13.84
C TYR A 225 -9.72 0.48 13.83
N SER A 226 -8.63 -0.15 14.24
CA SER A 226 -7.27 0.38 14.16
C SER A 226 -6.30 -0.72 13.79
N ILE A 227 -5.22 -0.34 13.12
CA ILE A 227 -4.18 -1.25 12.65
C ILE A 227 -2.89 -0.88 13.39
N ALA A 228 -2.27 -1.86 14.05
CA ALA A 228 -1.05 -1.63 14.80
C ALA A 228 0.06 -1.06 13.88
N GLY A 229 0.69 0.03 14.33
CA GLY A 229 1.75 0.71 13.58
C GLY A 229 1.30 1.46 12.34
N SER A 230 0.01 1.47 11.99
CA SER A 230 -0.50 2.24 10.86
C SER A 230 -0.59 3.73 11.19
N THR A 231 -0.14 4.59 10.27
CA THR A 231 -0.36 6.03 10.36
C THR A 231 -1.71 6.47 9.81
N ALA A 232 -2.37 5.62 9.00
CA ALA A 232 -3.69 5.91 8.43
C ALA A 232 -4.83 5.63 9.41
N CYS A 233 -4.74 4.51 10.16
CA CYS A 233 -5.73 4.11 11.16
C CYS A 233 -5.06 3.69 12.48
N PRO A 234 -4.33 4.60 13.17
CA PRO A 234 -3.69 4.27 14.46
C PRO A 234 -4.71 4.07 15.58
N SER A 235 -4.31 3.43 16.68
CA SER A 235 -5.17 3.26 17.86
C SER A 235 -5.59 4.58 18.52
N THR A 236 -4.83 5.67 18.32
CA THR A 236 -5.15 7.01 18.81
C THR A 236 -6.18 7.74 17.95
N ALA A 237 -6.37 7.31 16.70
CA ALA A 237 -7.34 7.87 15.76
C ALA A 237 -7.95 6.72 14.93
N PRO A 238 -8.76 5.86 15.56
CA PRO A 238 -9.29 4.68 14.88
C PRO A 238 -10.29 5.08 13.78
N CYS A 239 -10.29 4.31 12.70
CA CYS A 239 -11.12 4.50 11.53
C CYS A 239 -12.53 3.91 11.76
N GLY A 240 -13.54 4.48 11.10
CA GLY A 240 -14.91 3.95 11.17
C GLY A 240 -15.08 2.73 10.29
N ALA A 241 -15.79 1.71 10.78
CA ALA A 241 -16.21 0.57 9.97
C ALA A 241 -17.55 0.86 9.29
N THR A 242 -17.80 0.24 8.14
CA THR A 242 -19.06 0.33 7.41
C THR A 242 -20.08 -0.64 8.00
N ASP A 243 -21.26 -0.16 8.37
CA ASP A 243 -22.38 -1.01 8.79
C ASP A 243 -22.93 -1.78 7.58
N ALA A 244 -22.84 -3.11 7.64
CA ALA A 244 -23.36 -4.04 6.63
C ALA A 244 -24.72 -4.64 7.05
N GLY A 245 -25.33 -4.12 8.11
CA GLY A 245 -26.60 -4.56 8.68
C GLY A 245 -26.46 -5.69 9.69
N SER A 246 -27.47 -5.84 10.54
CA SER A 246 -27.57 -6.91 11.55
C SER A 246 -26.37 -7.00 12.49
N GLY A 247 -25.79 -5.85 12.87
CA GLY A 247 -24.62 -5.78 13.76
C GLY A 247 -23.31 -6.24 13.10
N ARG A 248 -23.28 -6.42 11.77
CA ARG A 248 -22.08 -6.76 11.02
C ARG A 248 -21.41 -5.49 10.49
N PHE A 249 -20.12 -5.36 10.76
CA PHE A 249 -19.32 -4.22 10.32
C PHE A 249 -18.18 -4.69 9.41
N THR A 250 -17.91 -3.96 8.34
CA THR A 250 -16.86 -4.27 7.37
C THR A 250 -15.92 -3.10 7.15
N PHE A 251 -14.66 -3.39 6.85
CA PHE A 251 -13.68 -2.38 6.46
C PHE A 251 -12.65 -2.99 5.52
N THR A 252 -12.14 -2.22 4.56
CA THR A 252 -11.01 -2.64 3.73
C THR A 252 -9.73 -2.24 4.45
N PRO A 253 -8.91 -3.20 4.91
CA PRO A 253 -7.68 -2.86 5.60
C PRO A 253 -6.68 -2.25 4.61
N ASP A 254 -6.01 -1.18 5.03
CA ASP A 254 -4.81 -0.69 4.36
C ASP A 254 -3.60 -0.91 5.28
N PHE A 255 -2.86 -1.98 5.00
CA PHE A 255 -1.64 -2.31 5.73
C PHE A 255 -0.41 -1.56 5.21
N SER A 256 -0.56 -0.68 4.20
CA SER A 256 0.59 -0.06 3.52
C SER A 256 1.42 0.80 4.46
N THR A 257 0.75 1.43 5.43
CA THR A 257 1.37 2.27 6.47
C THR A 257 1.65 1.51 7.76
N ALA A 258 1.20 0.25 7.88
CA ALA A 258 1.43 -0.55 9.08
C ALA A 258 2.89 -0.99 9.16
N THR A 259 3.52 -0.84 10.32
CA THR A 259 4.84 -1.40 10.60
C THR A 259 4.71 -2.87 10.95
N PHE A 260 5.46 -3.74 10.27
CA PHE A 260 5.56 -5.15 10.63
C PHE A 260 6.96 -5.66 10.31
N SER A 261 7.42 -6.67 11.03
CA SER A 261 8.73 -7.26 10.79
C SER A 261 8.57 -8.50 9.91
N SER A 262 9.11 -8.48 8.69
CA SER A 262 9.05 -9.64 7.78
C SER A 262 10.16 -10.65 8.05
N ALA A 263 9.82 -11.94 7.99
CA ALA A 263 10.75 -13.05 7.94
C ALA A 263 11.45 -13.15 6.56
N SER A 264 12.39 -14.09 6.43
CA SER A 264 13.16 -14.29 5.19
C SER A 264 12.29 -14.77 4.01
N ASP A 265 11.13 -15.35 4.26
CA ASP A 265 10.15 -15.71 3.23
C ASP A 265 9.21 -14.55 2.84
N GLY A 266 9.42 -13.36 3.44
CA GLY A 266 8.62 -12.17 3.22
C GLY A 266 7.31 -12.11 4.01
N THR A 267 6.99 -13.11 4.84
CA THR A 267 5.75 -13.13 5.64
C THR A 267 5.92 -12.43 6.99
N GLY A 268 4.80 -12.02 7.59
CA GLY A 268 4.75 -11.45 8.94
C GLY A 268 3.33 -11.27 9.44
N THR A 269 3.17 -10.60 10.58
CA THR A 269 1.85 -10.35 11.20
C THR A 269 1.65 -8.88 11.57
N VAL A 270 0.40 -8.42 11.47
CA VAL A 270 -0.06 -7.10 11.91
C VAL A 270 -1.31 -7.29 12.76
N SER A 271 -1.35 -6.72 13.96
CA SER A 271 -2.54 -6.79 14.81
C SER A 271 -3.58 -5.75 14.39
N VAL A 272 -4.84 -6.19 14.25
CA VAL A 272 -5.99 -5.32 14.04
C VAL A 272 -6.83 -5.31 15.30
N ARG A 273 -7.19 -4.12 15.77
CA ARG A 273 -8.02 -3.90 16.96
C ARG A 273 -9.35 -3.30 16.55
N VAL A 274 -10.44 -3.92 16.97
CA VAL A 274 -11.80 -3.45 16.74
C VAL A 274 -12.46 -3.03 18.06
N GLU A 275 -13.25 -1.97 17.99
CA GLU A 275 -14.03 -1.41 19.09
C GLU A 275 -15.47 -1.21 18.64
N ALA A 276 -16.40 -1.31 19.58
CA ALA A 276 -17.81 -1.06 19.33
C ALA A 276 -18.48 -0.57 20.60
N ALA A 277 -19.64 0.08 20.43
CA ALA A 277 -20.54 0.41 21.51
C ALA A 277 -21.98 0.14 21.07
N ASP A 278 -22.88 0.06 22.04
CA ASP A 278 -24.31 0.04 21.79
C ASP A 278 -24.85 1.47 21.55
N ALA A 279 -26.13 1.57 21.24
CA ALA A 279 -26.82 2.81 20.91
C ALA A 279 -26.91 3.80 22.08
N VAL A 280 -26.75 3.32 23.32
CA VAL A 280 -26.71 4.18 24.53
C VAL A 280 -25.30 4.52 25.00
N GLY A 281 -24.29 3.93 24.35
CA GLY A 281 -22.88 4.24 24.53
C GLY A 281 -22.12 3.32 25.49
N ASN A 282 -22.67 2.19 25.92
CA ASN A 282 -21.92 1.17 26.65
C ASN A 282 -20.86 0.58 25.71
N SER A 283 -19.59 0.63 26.12
CA SER A 283 -18.47 0.25 25.27
C SER A 283 -18.09 -1.21 25.47
N ALA A 284 -18.01 -1.98 24.38
CA ALA A 284 -17.50 -3.34 24.42
C ALA A 284 -16.02 -3.39 24.76
N SER A 285 -15.57 -4.50 25.32
CA SER A 285 -14.15 -4.82 25.38
C SER A 285 -13.60 -4.97 23.97
N ALA A 286 -12.59 -4.17 23.62
CA ALA A 286 -11.96 -4.23 22.32
C ALA A 286 -11.37 -5.61 22.04
N THR A 287 -11.51 -6.09 20.81
CA THR A 287 -10.96 -7.38 20.37
C THR A 287 -9.79 -7.13 19.43
N ILE A 288 -8.72 -7.92 19.60
CA ILE A 288 -7.50 -7.84 18.79
C ILE A 288 -7.31 -9.18 18.08
N SER A 289 -7.06 -9.15 16.77
CA SER A 289 -6.73 -10.33 15.98
C SER A 289 -5.47 -10.06 15.16
N ASP A 290 -4.58 -11.04 15.09
CA ASP A 290 -3.39 -10.97 14.26
C ASP A 290 -3.71 -11.35 12.83
N VAL A 291 -3.28 -10.49 11.91
CA VAL A 291 -3.46 -10.64 10.48
C VAL A 291 -2.13 -10.98 9.85
N LYS A 292 -2.09 -12.10 9.13
CA LYS A 292 -0.92 -12.48 8.36
C LYS A 292 -0.83 -11.63 7.10
N VAL A 293 0.34 -11.07 6.86
CA VAL A 293 0.65 -10.23 5.70
C VAL A 293 1.90 -10.76 5.01
N THR A 294 2.07 -10.44 3.73
CA THR A 294 3.25 -10.81 2.96
C THR A 294 3.80 -9.65 2.14
N ARG A 295 5.12 -9.63 1.97
CA ARG A 295 5.83 -8.77 1.02
C ARG A 295 5.75 -9.30 -0.40
N ILE A 296 5.50 -10.59 -0.61
CA ILE A 296 5.42 -11.12 -1.96
C ILE A 296 4.10 -10.67 -2.57
N LYS A 297 4.15 -9.84 -3.62
CA LYS A 297 2.95 -9.57 -4.43
C LYS A 297 2.71 -10.76 -5.38
N TRP A 298 3.74 -11.07 -6.16
CA TRP A 298 3.81 -12.29 -6.97
C TRP A 298 5.26 -12.66 -7.29
N VAL A 299 5.49 -13.92 -7.60
CA VAL A 299 6.74 -14.43 -8.18
C VAL A 299 6.37 -15.27 -9.39
N ARG A 300 7.00 -15.00 -10.54
CA ARG A 300 6.76 -15.75 -11.78
C ARG A 300 8.05 -16.41 -12.25
N SER A 301 8.02 -17.71 -12.46
CA SER A 301 9.00 -18.42 -13.27
C SER A 301 8.65 -18.25 -14.75
N LEU A 302 9.64 -17.85 -15.53
CA LEU A 302 9.63 -17.85 -16.98
C LEU A 302 10.54 -18.94 -17.55
N ALA A 303 10.95 -19.91 -16.73
CA ALA A 303 11.78 -21.04 -17.15
C ALA A 303 11.17 -21.74 -18.38
N GLY A 304 12.02 -22.01 -19.38
CA GLY A 304 11.58 -22.55 -20.69
C GLY A 304 11.04 -21.51 -21.68
N LYS A 305 10.82 -20.26 -21.26
CA LYS A 305 10.45 -19.11 -22.12
C LYS A 305 11.51 -18.02 -22.10
N VAL A 306 12.15 -17.82 -20.94
CA VAL A 306 13.31 -16.96 -20.72
C VAL A 306 14.19 -17.68 -19.69
N ILE A 307 15.44 -17.95 -20.03
CA ILE A 307 16.35 -18.67 -19.12
C ILE A 307 17.14 -17.74 -18.23
N SER A 308 17.43 -16.50 -18.65
CA SER A 308 18.19 -15.56 -17.82
C SER A 308 17.82 -14.12 -18.11
N PHE A 309 17.69 -13.31 -17.06
CA PHE A 309 17.58 -11.85 -17.15
C PHE A 309 18.90 -11.18 -16.79
N LYS A 310 19.29 -10.16 -17.55
CA LYS A 310 20.45 -9.32 -17.26
C LYS A 310 20.11 -7.86 -17.58
N GLY A 311 20.28 -6.97 -16.61
CA GLY A 311 19.85 -5.56 -16.68
C GLY A 311 18.62 -5.25 -15.80
N SER A 312 18.46 -3.99 -15.40
CA SER A 312 17.34 -3.58 -14.55
C SER A 312 16.00 -3.67 -15.29
N PRO A 313 14.91 -4.10 -14.63
CA PRO A 313 13.56 -3.96 -15.16
C PRO A 313 13.23 -2.48 -15.47
N VAL A 314 12.58 -2.25 -16.60
CA VAL A 314 11.95 -0.98 -16.97
C VAL A 314 10.53 -1.00 -16.43
N VAL A 315 10.17 -0.03 -15.59
CA VAL A 315 8.82 0.09 -15.04
C VAL A 315 8.15 1.34 -15.60
N THR A 316 7.01 1.20 -16.28
CA THR A 316 6.33 2.33 -16.89
C THR A 316 4.82 2.23 -16.71
N SER A 317 4.18 3.38 -16.52
CA SER A 317 2.73 3.60 -16.51
C SER A 317 2.18 3.96 -17.89
N THR A 318 3.07 4.30 -18.84
CA THR A 318 2.72 4.72 -20.19
C THR A 318 3.19 3.67 -21.20
N PRO A 319 2.43 3.39 -22.28
CA PRO A 319 1.02 3.75 -22.48
C PRO A 319 0.06 3.01 -21.53
N ALA A 320 0.54 2.02 -20.78
CA ALA A 320 -0.16 1.34 -19.70
C ALA A 320 0.86 0.86 -18.66
N ALA A 321 0.39 0.60 -17.43
CA ALA A 321 1.22 0.05 -16.36
C ALA A 321 1.81 -1.32 -16.75
N GLN A 322 3.13 -1.41 -16.79
CA GLN A 322 3.86 -2.62 -17.17
C GLN A 322 5.31 -2.61 -16.70
N ILE A 323 5.88 -3.81 -16.62
CA ILE A 323 7.26 -4.10 -16.24
C ILE A 323 7.93 -4.80 -17.42
N ILE A 324 8.85 -4.12 -18.09
CA ILE A 324 9.56 -4.62 -19.27
C ILE A 324 10.94 -5.13 -18.84
N ILE A 325 11.25 -6.38 -19.17
CA ILE A 325 12.50 -7.03 -18.80
C ILE A 325 13.08 -7.72 -20.05
N ALA A 326 14.40 -7.61 -20.22
CA ALA A 326 15.13 -8.23 -21.31
C ALA A 326 16.08 -9.33 -20.82
N GLY A 327 16.29 -10.33 -21.67
CA GLY A 327 17.13 -11.46 -21.33
C GLY A 327 17.40 -12.41 -22.51
N ALA A 328 17.69 -13.66 -22.17
CA ALA A 328 17.97 -14.74 -23.12
C ALA A 328 16.92 -15.85 -23.03
N GLU A 329 16.52 -16.43 -24.16
CA GLU A 329 15.68 -17.64 -24.20
C GLU A 329 16.50 -18.93 -24.23
N GLY A 330 15.93 -20.04 -23.74
CA GLY A 330 16.59 -21.34 -23.70
C GLY A 330 16.35 -22.14 -24.97
N GLY A 331 17.42 -22.68 -25.56
CA GLY A 331 17.37 -23.54 -26.74
C GLY A 331 17.86 -22.88 -28.04
N ASP A 332 17.70 -21.56 -28.16
CA ASP A 332 18.17 -20.75 -29.29
C ASP A 332 18.93 -19.50 -28.81
N ALA A 333 19.91 -19.02 -29.57
CA ALA A 333 20.75 -17.86 -29.25
C ALA A 333 20.01 -16.50 -29.36
N GLY A 334 18.71 -16.47 -29.08
CA GLY A 334 17.82 -15.32 -29.22
C GLY A 334 17.70 -14.49 -27.94
N GLY A 335 17.77 -13.17 -28.10
CA GLY A 335 17.35 -12.20 -27.10
C GLY A 335 15.83 -12.12 -27.04
N VAL A 336 15.30 -11.92 -25.84
CA VAL A 336 13.86 -11.81 -25.61
C VAL A 336 13.56 -10.60 -24.75
N ILE A 337 12.51 -9.88 -25.11
CA ILE A 337 11.95 -8.80 -24.32
C ILE A 337 10.54 -9.22 -23.92
N VAL A 338 10.27 -9.21 -22.62
CA VAL A 338 8.98 -9.56 -22.03
C VAL A 338 8.44 -8.35 -21.30
N SER A 339 7.17 -8.05 -21.51
CA SER A 339 6.43 -7.12 -20.66
C SER A 339 5.46 -7.89 -19.78
N LEU A 340 5.41 -7.51 -18.50
CA LEU A 340 4.50 -8.04 -17.50
C LEU A 340 3.56 -6.94 -17.04
N LYS A 341 2.30 -7.29 -16.79
CA LYS A 341 1.35 -6.41 -16.09
C LYS A 341 1.68 -6.33 -14.59
N PRO A 342 1.15 -5.34 -13.85
CA PRO A 342 1.34 -5.24 -12.40
C PRO A 342 0.83 -6.44 -11.59
N ASP A 343 -0.07 -7.25 -12.17
CA ASP A 343 -0.62 -8.50 -11.63
C ASP A 343 0.22 -9.75 -11.98
N GLY A 344 1.36 -9.56 -12.67
CA GLY A 344 2.28 -10.60 -13.10
C GLY A 344 1.89 -11.28 -14.41
N ALA A 345 0.79 -10.92 -15.07
CA ALA A 345 0.45 -11.46 -16.40
C ALA A 345 1.54 -11.13 -17.42
N ILE A 346 1.84 -12.04 -18.35
CA ILE A 346 2.57 -11.64 -19.56
C ILE A 346 1.65 -10.73 -20.37
N PHE A 347 2.13 -9.52 -20.62
CA PHE A 347 1.42 -8.54 -21.43
C PHE A 347 1.70 -8.78 -22.91
N TRP A 348 2.99 -8.85 -23.25
CA TRP A 348 3.49 -9.16 -24.59
C TRP A 348 4.93 -9.69 -24.53
N ARG A 349 5.38 -10.28 -25.63
CA ARG A 349 6.72 -10.86 -25.80
C ARG A 349 7.21 -10.60 -27.21
N ILE A 350 8.45 -10.17 -27.38
CA ILE A 350 9.05 -9.85 -28.68
C ILE A 350 10.56 -10.09 -28.69
N GLY A 351 11.21 -9.97 -29.85
CA GLY A 351 12.66 -10.06 -30.05
C GLY A 351 13.19 -11.46 -30.33
N ASN A 352 12.42 -12.50 -30.04
CA ASN A 352 12.83 -13.89 -30.23
C ASN A 352 13.21 -14.17 -31.70
N GLY A 353 14.44 -14.65 -31.92
CA GLY A 353 14.99 -14.97 -33.24
C GLY A 353 15.45 -13.77 -34.07
N GLU A 354 15.05 -12.54 -33.70
CA GLU A 354 15.45 -11.30 -34.39
C GLU A 354 16.66 -10.63 -33.72
N VAL A 355 16.65 -10.60 -32.39
CA VAL A 355 17.71 -10.01 -31.58
C VAL A 355 18.60 -11.14 -31.08
N THR A 356 19.93 -10.94 -31.09
CA THR A 356 20.85 -11.84 -30.39
C THR A 356 20.64 -11.74 -28.88
N THR A 357 21.28 -12.61 -28.10
CA THR A 357 21.24 -12.56 -26.63
C THR A 357 21.32 -11.12 -26.09
N LEU A 358 20.39 -10.78 -25.19
CA LEU A 358 20.40 -9.50 -24.49
C LEU A 358 20.99 -9.71 -23.10
N SER A 359 22.32 -9.59 -22.98
CA SER A 359 22.99 -9.58 -21.69
C SER A 359 23.13 -8.17 -21.10
N ASN A 360 22.92 -7.16 -21.93
CA ASN A 360 22.87 -5.75 -21.57
C ASN A 360 21.42 -5.28 -21.40
N ASN A 361 21.23 -4.10 -20.82
CA ASN A 361 19.89 -3.54 -20.64
C ASN A 361 19.28 -2.99 -21.94
N ILE A 362 17.96 -2.82 -21.96
CA ILE A 362 17.21 -2.10 -23.01
C ILE A 362 17.10 -0.61 -22.65
N ALA A 363 16.62 0.20 -23.60
CA ALA A 363 16.18 1.57 -23.34
C ALA A 363 14.70 1.74 -23.68
N TYR A 364 13.94 2.40 -22.82
CA TYR A 364 12.54 2.69 -23.06
C TYR A 364 12.27 4.19 -23.03
N SER A 365 11.53 4.70 -24.01
CA SER A 365 11.03 6.07 -24.02
C SER A 365 9.54 6.08 -23.73
N SER A 366 9.15 6.77 -22.65
CA SER A 366 7.76 7.09 -22.35
C SER A 366 7.18 8.18 -23.27
N ALA A 367 8.04 8.98 -23.93
CA ALA A 367 7.60 10.04 -24.83
C ALA A 367 7.12 9.49 -26.17
N THR A 368 7.85 8.53 -26.72
CA THR A 368 7.51 7.88 -28.00
C THR A 368 6.88 6.51 -27.81
N ASN A 369 6.78 6.02 -26.56
CA ASN A 369 6.38 4.65 -26.22
C ASN A 369 7.21 3.60 -26.97
N THR A 370 8.53 3.78 -27.04
CA THR A 370 9.41 2.91 -27.84
C THR A 370 10.43 2.19 -26.96
N VAL A 371 10.57 0.88 -27.14
CA VAL A 371 11.69 0.09 -26.59
C VAL A 371 12.78 -0.02 -27.64
N TYR A 372 13.99 0.39 -27.28
CA TYR A 372 15.21 0.20 -28.04
C TYR A 372 16.00 -0.97 -27.45
N ALA A 373 16.34 -1.93 -28.30
CA ALA A 373 17.08 -3.11 -27.92
C ALA A 373 18.27 -3.33 -28.86
N LEU A 374 19.42 -3.61 -28.25
CA LEU A 374 20.66 -3.93 -28.94
C LEU A 374 21.18 -5.24 -28.36
N GLY A 375 21.18 -6.28 -29.19
CA GLY A 375 21.74 -7.57 -28.81
C GLY A 375 23.25 -7.51 -28.58
N ASP A 376 23.79 -8.50 -27.89
CA ASP A 376 25.22 -8.60 -27.62
C ASP A 376 26.00 -8.69 -28.93
N SER A 377 26.99 -7.79 -29.11
CA SER A 377 27.79 -7.66 -30.33
C SER A 377 26.96 -7.56 -31.62
N ALA A 378 25.75 -6.97 -31.53
CA ALA A 378 24.83 -6.90 -32.66
C ALA A 378 25.24 -5.82 -33.67
N SER A 379 24.98 -6.10 -34.96
CA SER A 379 25.16 -5.13 -36.05
C SER A 379 23.89 -4.33 -36.36
N LYS A 380 22.84 -4.44 -35.53
CA LYS A 380 21.57 -3.75 -35.71
C LYS A 380 20.98 -3.30 -34.37
N LEU A 381 20.45 -2.08 -34.33
CA LEU A 381 19.54 -1.62 -33.30
C LEU A 381 18.10 -1.98 -33.69
N PHE A 382 17.32 -2.48 -32.74
CA PHE A 382 15.90 -2.75 -32.90
C PHE A 382 15.07 -1.74 -32.11
N ALA A 383 14.02 -1.22 -32.72
CA ALA A 383 13.04 -0.35 -32.07
C ALA A 383 11.66 -1.01 -32.13
N TYR A 384 11.00 -1.11 -30.99
CA TYR A 384 9.67 -1.69 -30.84
C TYR A 384 8.69 -0.65 -30.31
N GLN A 385 7.64 -0.38 -31.08
CA GLN A 385 6.56 0.50 -30.64
C GLN A 385 5.71 -0.27 -29.63
N VAL A 386 5.58 0.29 -28.44
CA VAL A 386 4.75 -0.23 -27.36
C VAL A 386 3.41 0.48 -27.39
N SER A 387 2.34 -0.30 -27.38
CA SER A 387 0.97 0.16 -27.18
C SER A 387 0.46 -0.33 -25.83
N ALA A 388 -0.79 0.01 -25.51
CA ALA A 388 -1.41 -0.39 -24.25
C ALA A 388 -1.60 -1.91 -24.10
N THR A 389 -1.40 -2.73 -25.13
CA THR A 389 -1.57 -4.20 -25.03
C THR A 389 -0.56 -5.03 -25.79
N ILE A 390 0.13 -4.46 -26.76
CA ILE A 390 1.09 -5.17 -27.62
C ILE A 390 2.34 -4.33 -27.85
N ALA A 391 3.46 -5.00 -28.14
CA ALA A 391 4.62 -4.40 -28.78
C ALA A 391 4.72 -4.91 -30.22
N ALA A 392 5.10 -4.04 -31.14
CA ALA A 392 5.34 -4.40 -32.55
C ALA A 392 6.66 -3.79 -33.03
N ALA A 393 7.32 -4.47 -33.97
CA ALA A 393 8.52 -3.92 -34.61
C ALA A 393 8.19 -2.57 -35.25
N ALA A 394 8.85 -1.50 -34.78
CA ALA A 394 8.73 -0.18 -35.36
C ALA A 394 9.70 -0.06 -36.52
N TYR A 395 10.99 -0.24 -36.26
CA TYR A 395 12.05 -0.22 -37.27
C TYR A 395 13.31 -0.93 -36.74
N ASN A 396 14.23 -1.27 -37.62
CA ASN A 396 15.58 -1.68 -37.25
C ASN A 396 16.60 -0.90 -38.06
N CYS A 397 17.71 -0.57 -37.41
CA CYS A 397 18.75 0.28 -37.97
C CYS A 397 20.05 -0.52 -38.06
N PRO A 398 20.61 -0.74 -39.27
CA PRO A 398 21.91 -1.37 -39.39
C PRO A 398 23.02 -0.42 -38.92
N LEU A 399 23.92 -0.92 -38.08
CA LEU A 399 25.20 -0.30 -37.79
C LEU A 399 26.12 -0.67 -38.95
N LYS A 400 26.15 0.13 -40.02
CA LYS A 400 26.88 -0.21 -41.24
C LYS A 400 27.32 1.03 -42.01
N ILE A 401 28.53 0.98 -42.58
CA ILE A 401 29.05 1.98 -43.51
C ILE A 401 29.61 1.29 -44.74
N GLY A 402 29.08 1.63 -45.91
CA GLY A 402 29.43 0.95 -47.15
C GLY A 402 29.15 -0.54 -47.01
N ASN A 403 30.20 -1.38 -47.02
CA ASN A 403 30.09 -2.83 -46.83
C ASN A 403 30.53 -3.33 -45.45
N THR A 404 31.00 -2.45 -44.57
CA THR A 404 31.54 -2.83 -43.25
C THR A 404 30.45 -2.75 -42.19
N ASN A 405 30.17 -3.87 -41.54
CA ASN A 405 29.26 -3.92 -40.40
C ASN A 405 29.97 -3.44 -39.13
N GLY A 406 29.25 -2.66 -38.34
CA GLY A 406 29.60 -2.31 -36.98
C GLY A 406 29.22 -3.38 -35.98
N GLN A 407 29.66 -3.18 -34.74
CA GLN A 407 29.28 -4.01 -33.60
C GLN A 407 28.90 -3.09 -32.43
N GLY A 408 27.62 -3.08 -32.11
CA GLY A 408 27.07 -2.30 -31.02
C GLY A 408 27.54 -2.79 -29.65
N VAL A 409 27.69 -1.86 -28.71
CA VAL A 409 28.20 -2.14 -27.35
C VAL A 409 27.27 -1.60 -26.27
N GLY A 410 26.88 -2.47 -25.34
CA GLY A 410 26.14 -2.10 -24.13
C GLY A 410 24.68 -1.70 -24.40
N ALA A 411 24.05 -1.09 -23.39
CA ALA A 411 22.67 -0.60 -23.51
C ALA A 411 22.60 0.70 -24.34
N PRO A 412 21.59 0.89 -25.19
CA PRO A 412 21.36 2.18 -25.86
C PRO A 412 21.10 3.30 -24.86
N ALA A 413 21.43 4.54 -25.20
CA ALA A 413 20.98 5.75 -24.47
C ALA A 413 19.96 6.53 -25.32
N ILE A 414 19.15 7.41 -24.71
CA ILE A 414 18.12 8.17 -25.45
C ILE A 414 18.35 9.66 -25.25
N VAL A 415 18.28 10.44 -26.33
CA VAL A 415 18.21 11.90 -26.28
C VAL A 415 17.02 12.39 -27.11
N SER A 416 16.41 13.49 -26.70
CA SER A 416 15.31 14.10 -27.44
C SER A 416 15.58 15.58 -27.66
N SER A 417 15.15 16.09 -28.82
CA SER A 417 15.28 17.50 -29.18
C SER A 417 14.20 17.88 -30.18
N GLY A 418 13.46 18.96 -29.91
CA GLY A 418 12.48 19.51 -30.85
C GLY A 418 11.36 18.54 -31.26
N GLY A 419 10.99 17.60 -30.38
CA GLY A 419 9.98 16.57 -30.66
C GLY A 419 10.50 15.34 -31.41
N LEU A 420 11.79 15.30 -31.77
CA LEU A 420 12.45 14.12 -32.30
C LEU A 420 13.25 13.41 -31.20
N GLU A 421 13.26 12.08 -31.27
CA GLU A 421 14.00 11.22 -30.37
C GLU A 421 15.11 10.48 -31.13
N TYR A 422 16.24 10.27 -30.46
CA TYR A 422 17.39 9.56 -30.97
C TYR A 422 17.86 8.50 -29.98
N ALA A 423 17.98 7.26 -30.45
CA ALA A 423 18.67 6.20 -29.75
C ALA A 423 20.16 6.23 -30.08
N LEU A 424 20.99 6.33 -29.05
CA LEU A 424 22.43 6.43 -29.12
C LEU A 424 23.07 5.06 -28.92
N VAL A 425 23.95 4.65 -29.83
CA VAL A 425 24.63 3.35 -29.79
C VAL A 425 26.13 3.50 -30.05
N SER A 426 26.94 3.04 -29.09
CA SER A 426 28.39 2.90 -29.25
C SER A 426 28.74 1.72 -30.15
N ASP A 427 29.74 1.87 -31.02
CA ASP A 427 30.20 0.84 -31.96
C ASP A 427 31.70 0.54 -31.79
N SER A 428 32.03 -0.72 -31.47
CA SER A 428 33.41 -1.18 -31.21
C SER A 428 34.22 -1.48 -32.46
N THR A 429 33.57 -1.73 -33.61
CA THR A 429 34.25 -2.08 -34.86
C THR A 429 34.52 -0.85 -35.71
N LEU A 430 33.54 0.06 -35.77
CA LEU A 430 33.65 1.28 -36.57
C LEU A 430 34.04 2.52 -35.74
N ASN A 431 34.25 2.35 -34.42
CA ASN A 431 34.70 3.34 -33.45
C ASN A 431 33.95 4.67 -33.53
N ARG A 432 32.63 4.60 -33.40
CA ARG A 432 31.74 5.76 -33.54
C ARG A 432 30.52 5.67 -32.65
N LEU A 433 29.87 6.81 -32.50
CA LEU A 433 28.55 6.90 -31.91
C LEU A 433 27.51 7.00 -33.03
N TRP A 434 26.55 6.10 -33.00
CA TRP A 434 25.37 6.18 -33.84
C TRP A 434 24.26 6.93 -33.10
N ALA A 435 23.60 7.86 -33.77
CA ALA A 435 22.26 8.30 -33.38
C ALA A 435 21.27 7.71 -34.38
N PHE A 436 20.23 7.06 -33.89
CA PHE A 436 19.19 6.48 -34.72
C PHE A 436 17.85 7.12 -34.39
N THR A 437 17.10 7.50 -35.42
CA THR A 437 15.70 7.91 -35.31
C THR A 437 14.93 7.18 -36.41
N GLY A 438 13.61 7.13 -36.34
CA GLY A 438 12.88 6.36 -37.33
C GLY A 438 11.38 6.53 -37.23
N SER A 439 10.72 6.00 -38.25
CA SER A 439 9.28 5.83 -38.31
C SER A 439 8.97 4.37 -38.62
N ALA A 440 7.71 3.97 -38.52
CA ALA A 440 7.29 2.59 -38.82
C ALA A 440 7.86 2.12 -40.18
N GLY A 441 8.60 1.01 -40.15
CA GLY A 441 9.25 0.36 -41.30
C GLY A 441 10.55 1.01 -41.80
N ALA A 442 10.93 2.18 -41.31
CA ALA A 442 12.07 2.93 -41.85
C ALA A 442 12.97 3.49 -40.75
N CYS A 443 14.22 3.01 -40.73
CA CYS A 443 15.29 3.68 -40.03
C CYS A 443 15.67 4.95 -40.81
N SER A 444 15.51 6.10 -40.16
CA SER A 444 16.19 7.31 -40.62
C SER A 444 17.59 7.25 -40.04
N LEU A 445 18.63 7.36 -40.86
CA LEU A 445 20.01 7.44 -40.37
C LEU A 445 20.37 8.92 -40.16
N PRO A 446 20.22 9.52 -38.97
CA PRO A 446 20.90 10.75 -38.66
C PRO A 446 22.37 10.43 -38.36
N ALA A 447 23.22 11.45 -38.50
CA ALA A 447 24.68 11.42 -38.43
C ALA A 447 25.30 10.24 -37.63
N ALA A 448 26.10 9.42 -38.31
CA ALA A 448 27.12 8.64 -37.63
C ALA A 448 28.22 9.61 -37.21
N PHE A 449 28.44 9.75 -35.91
CA PHE A 449 29.40 10.71 -35.38
C PHE A 449 30.71 10.01 -35.04
N ASN A 450 31.77 10.36 -35.76
CA ASN A 450 33.13 9.98 -35.43
C ASN A 450 33.93 11.24 -35.06
N ASN A 451 34.77 11.17 -34.03
CA ASN A 451 35.68 12.28 -33.66
C ASN A 451 36.85 12.38 -34.65
N SER A 452 36.58 12.51 -35.96
CA SER A 452 37.61 12.52 -37.02
C SER A 452 38.59 11.34 -36.96
N ASN A 453 38.12 10.16 -36.55
CA ASN A 453 38.90 8.94 -36.30
C ASN A 453 39.84 8.99 -35.08
N ALA A 454 39.68 9.95 -34.18
CA ALA A 454 40.43 9.99 -32.92
C ALA A 454 40.03 8.85 -31.97
N TRP A 455 38.80 8.36 -32.06
CA TRP A 455 38.38 7.15 -31.34
C TRP A 455 38.87 5.91 -32.08
N THR A 456 39.67 5.09 -31.41
CA THR A 456 40.30 3.88 -31.98
C THR A 456 39.74 2.57 -31.40
N SER A 457 39.04 2.65 -30.27
CA SER A 457 38.28 1.56 -29.65
C SER A 457 37.11 2.14 -28.85
N ILE A 458 35.91 1.58 -28.95
CA ILE A 458 34.79 1.90 -28.05
C ILE A 458 34.27 0.60 -27.46
N THR A 459 34.37 0.44 -26.13
CA THR A 459 34.05 -0.82 -25.44
C THR A 459 32.98 -0.66 -24.36
N ASN A 460 32.41 0.53 -24.20
CA ASN A 460 31.41 0.82 -23.18
C ASN A 460 30.20 1.58 -23.80
N PRO A 461 29.01 1.45 -23.20
CA PRO A 461 27.83 2.18 -23.64
C PRO A 461 27.99 3.70 -23.45
N PRO A 462 27.31 4.52 -24.26
CA PRO A 462 27.25 5.96 -24.04
C PRO A 462 26.37 6.28 -22.82
N THR A 463 26.55 7.46 -22.22
CA THR A 463 25.64 7.98 -21.18
C THR A 463 25.29 9.43 -21.49
N THR A 464 24.09 9.88 -21.15
CA THR A 464 23.64 11.25 -21.44
C THR A 464 22.86 11.90 -20.30
N ASP A 465 23.04 13.21 -20.14
CA ASP A 465 22.18 14.10 -19.33
C ASP A 465 21.10 14.83 -20.14
N GLY A 466 20.89 14.39 -21.39
CA GLY A 466 19.93 14.97 -22.33
C GLY A 466 20.52 16.11 -23.15
N THR A 467 21.56 16.79 -22.63
CA THR A 467 22.23 17.91 -23.30
C THR A 467 23.69 17.62 -23.62
N VAL A 468 24.31 16.68 -22.92
CA VAL A 468 25.69 16.26 -23.10
C VAL A 468 25.73 14.74 -23.11
N ILE A 469 26.44 14.19 -24.10
CA ILE A 469 26.67 12.76 -24.27
C ILE A 469 28.12 12.47 -23.89
N TYR A 470 28.31 11.49 -23.01
CA TYR A 470 29.61 11.01 -22.53
C TYR A 470 29.89 9.65 -23.16
N ILE A 471 31.08 9.50 -23.73
CA ILE A 471 31.45 8.34 -24.55
C ILE A 471 32.81 7.83 -24.08
N PRO A 472 32.87 6.71 -23.34
CA PRO A 472 34.14 6.08 -22.99
C PRO A 472 34.76 5.39 -24.22
N HIS A 473 36.04 5.64 -24.47
CA HIS A 473 36.78 5.10 -25.62
C HIS A 473 38.24 4.79 -25.27
N ASP A 474 38.92 4.07 -26.15
CA ASP A 474 40.34 3.70 -26.09
C ASP A 474 40.75 3.04 -24.76
N GLY A 475 39.79 2.36 -24.12
CA GLY A 475 39.89 1.80 -22.78
C GLY A 475 39.96 2.84 -21.66
N THR A 476 40.70 3.93 -21.84
CA THR A 476 41.15 4.86 -20.79
C THR A 476 40.75 6.32 -21.02
N ALA A 477 40.00 6.62 -22.07
CA ALA A 477 39.61 7.97 -22.44
C ALA A 477 38.10 8.17 -22.38
N LEU A 478 37.68 9.42 -22.19
CA LEU A 478 36.28 9.82 -22.17
C LEU A 478 36.12 11.11 -22.94
N SER A 479 35.21 11.09 -23.91
CA SER A 479 34.78 12.29 -24.62
C SER A 479 33.46 12.78 -24.05
N LYS A 480 33.22 14.08 -24.15
CA LYS A 480 31.88 14.65 -24.08
C LYS A 480 31.52 15.36 -25.38
N VAL A 481 30.26 15.24 -25.79
CA VAL A 481 29.71 15.84 -26.99
C VAL A 481 28.42 16.54 -26.60
N ALA A 482 28.35 17.85 -26.80
CA ALA A 482 27.11 18.59 -26.60
C ALA A 482 26.06 18.14 -27.64
N PHE A 483 24.79 18.06 -27.23
CA PHE A 483 23.67 17.76 -28.09
C PHE A 483 22.68 18.93 -28.04
N ASN A 484 22.51 19.61 -29.17
CA ASN A 484 21.64 20.78 -29.26
C ASN A 484 20.90 20.79 -30.60
N GLY A 485 19.58 20.93 -30.57
CA GLY A 485 18.77 21.06 -31.78
C GLY A 485 18.86 19.87 -32.74
N GLY A 486 19.02 18.65 -32.23
CA GLY A 486 19.17 17.43 -33.04
C GLY A 486 20.55 17.26 -33.69
N SER A 487 21.53 18.10 -33.31
CA SER A 487 22.89 18.08 -33.84
C SER A 487 23.92 17.83 -32.75
N PHE A 488 25.01 17.14 -33.12
CA PHE A 488 26.18 16.97 -32.28
C PHE A 488 27.08 18.21 -32.37
N GLY A 489 27.47 18.74 -31.21
CA GLY A 489 28.47 19.80 -31.09
C GLY A 489 29.90 19.29 -31.24
N LEU A 490 30.86 20.14 -30.88
CA LEU A 490 32.28 19.78 -30.88
C LEU A 490 32.58 18.75 -29.80
N VAL A 491 33.47 17.80 -30.11
CA VAL A 491 34.00 16.86 -29.13
C VAL A 491 34.95 17.60 -28.21
N THR A 492 34.80 17.36 -26.91
CA THR A 492 35.82 17.69 -25.92
C THR A 492 36.30 16.40 -25.31
N ASP A 493 37.58 16.09 -25.50
CA ASP A 493 38.20 14.92 -24.88
C ASP A 493 38.72 15.28 -23.49
N ALA A 494 38.52 14.36 -22.54
CA ALA A 494 39.28 14.37 -21.31
C ALA A 494 40.76 14.13 -21.63
N ALA A 495 41.66 14.65 -20.81
CA ALA A 495 43.00 14.09 -20.78
C ALA A 495 42.87 12.58 -20.49
N SER A 496 43.58 11.72 -21.24
CA SER A 496 43.53 10.27 -21.04
C SER A 496 43.71 9.94 -19.56
N PHE A 497 42.79 9.16 -19.02
CA PHE A 497 42.91 8.70 -17.64
C PHE A 497 44.01 7.65 -17.57
N ALA A 498 44.66 7.52 -16.43
CA ALA A 498 45.66 6.47 -16.21
C ALA A 498 45.04 5.06 -16.07
N ILE A 499 43.72 4.93 -16.21
CA ILE A 499 42.91 3.81 -15.75
C ILE A 499 41.83 3.46 -16.79
N PRO A 500 41.48 2.17 -16.97
CA PRO A 500 40.39 1.82 -17.85
C PRO A 500 39.02 2.17 -17.25
N ILE A 501 38.06 2.53 -18.10
CA ILE A 501 36.67 2.79 -17.71
C ILE A 501 35.87 1.50 -17.87
N PHE A 502 35.22 1.07 -16.80
CA PHE A 502 34.31 -0.08 -16.78
C PHE A 502 32.85 0.36 -16.80
N GLY A 503 32.09 -0.15 -17.77
CA GLY A 503 30.64 0.03 -17.85
C GLY A 503 30.22 1.43 -18.26
N SER A 504 28.95 1.77 -17.95
CA SER A 504 28.40 3.11 -18.14
C SER A 504 29.00 4.10 -17.13
N VAL A 505 29.16 5.36 -17.57
CA VAL A 505 29.60 6.46 -16.69
C VAL A 505 28.38 7.00 -15.97
N SER A 506 28.44 7.02 -14.65
CA SER A 506 27.37 7.54 -13.82
C SER A 506 27.45 9.04 -13.64
N ILE A 507 26.44 9.77 -14.11
CA ILE A 507 26.36 11.24 -13.99
C ILE A 507 25.53 11.57 -12.75
N ALA A 508 26.12 12.33 -11.82
CA ALA A 508 25.59 12.59 -10.49
C ALA A 508 26.25 13.87 -9.93
N SER A 509 25.95 15.06 -10.48
CA SER A 509 26.73 16.33 -10.36
C SER A 509 28.19 16.29 -10.80
N ALA A 510 28.75 15.10 -10.86
CA ALA A 510 30.07 14.70 -11.29
C ALA A 510 29.92 13.41 -12.10
N LEU A 511 30.99 12.99 -12.75
CA LEU A 511 31.10 11.75 -13.49
C LEU A 511 31.73 10.70 -12.58
N PHE A 512 31.10 9.54 -12.45
CA PHE A 512 31.55 8.42 -11.65
C PHE A 512 31.69 7.19 -12.51
N PHE A 513 32.80 6.49 -12.38
CA PHE A 513 33.01 5.20 -13.05
C PHE A 513 34.06 4.43 -12.26
N GLY A 514 34.16 3.14 -12.51
CA GLY A 514 35.20 2.32 -11.92
C GLY A 514 36.10 1.70 -12.96
N ASP A 515 37.14 1.02 -12.51
CA ASP A 515 38.04 0.28 -13.38
C ASP A 515 37.81 -1.25 -13.29
N PRO A 516 38.09 -1.98 -14.39
CA PRO A 516 37.86 -3.42 -14.45
C PRO A 516 39.00 -4.25 -13.85
N ASN A 517 40.09 -3.63 -13.38
CA ASN A 517 41.27 -4.35 -12.93
C ASN A 517 41.10 -4.90 -11.51
N THR A 518 42.13 -5.60 -11.04
CA THR A 518 42.21 -6.08 -9.65
C THR A 518 43.51 -5.56 -9.03
N PRO A 519 43.46 -4.80 -7.93
CA PRO A 519 42.25 -4.31 -7.27
C PRO A 519 41.47 -3.29 -8.13
N ALA A 520 40.14 -3.27 -7.98
CA ALA A 520 39.30 -2.27 -8.64
C ALA A 520 39.16 -1.02 -7.76
N HIS A 521 38.98 0.12 -8.40
CA HIS A 521 38.77 1.43 -7.80
C HIS A 521 37.59 2.14 -8.47
N LEU A 522 37.00 3.07 -7.75
CA LEU A 522 36.02 4.04 -8.27
C LEU A 522 36.68 5.40 -8.40
N PHE A 523 36.19 6.19 -9.35
CA PHE A 523 36.71 7.52 -9.63
C PHE A 523 35.57 8.52 -9.75
N SER A 524 35.87 9.77 -9.39
CA SER A 524 34.97 10.90 -9.55
C SER A 524 35.68 12.05 -10.25
N TYR A 525 35.03 12.60 -11.27
CA TYR A 525 35.51 13.74 -12.04
C TYR A 525 34.41 14.79 -12.17
N SER A 526 34.76 16.07 -12.21
CA SER A 526 33.82 17.12 -12.63
C SER A 526 33.37 16.88 -14.07
N THR A 527 32.26 17.48 -14.49
CA THR A 527 31.83 17.48 -15.91
C THR A 527 32.81 18.23 -16.83
N GLY A 528 33.79 18.94 -16.27
CA GLY A 528 34.95 19.52 -16.95
C GLY A 528 36.18 18.62 -16.95
N PHE A 529 36.05 17.33 -16.58
CA PHE A 529 37.14 16.34 -16.53
C PHE A 529 38.27 16.65 -15.54
N THR A 530 37.98 17.41 -14.49
CA THR A 530 38.91 17.59 -13.37
C THR A 530 38.67 16.51 -12.33
N SER A 531 39.72 15.82 -11.88
CA SER A 531 39.57 14.78 -10.85
C SER A 531 39.06 15.39 -9.54
N ASN A 532 37.96 14.85 -9.02
CA ASN A 532 37.45 15.16 -7.68
C ASN A 532 38.12 14.26 -6.63
N TRP A 533 38.45 13.02 -7.01
CA TRP A 533 39.13 12.04 -6.15
C TRP A 533 40.52 11.77 -6.71
N ALA A 534 41.51 12.55 -6.25
CA ALA A 534 42.85 12.53 -6.82
C ALA A 534 43.52 11.14 -6.86
N ALA A 535 43.23 10.28 -5.88
CA ALA A 535 43.74 8.91 -5.79
C ALA A 535 42.73 7.83 -6.22
N GLY A 536 41.53 8.23 -6.65
CA GLY A 536 40.37 7.32 -6.71
C GLY A 536 39.91 6.88 -5.31
N SER A 537 38.98 5.92 -5.29
CA SER A 537 38.51 5.31 -4.06
C SER A 537 39.55 4.36 -3.46
N ALA A 538 39.30 3.91 -2.23
CA ALA A 538 40.05 2.78 -1.68
C ALA A 538 39.89 1.51 -2.56
N PRO A 539 40.91 0.63 -2.62
CA PRO A 539 40.91 -0.55 -3.48
C PRO A 539 39.88 -1.60 -3.04
N MET A 540 39.29 -2.26 -4.02
CA MET A 540 38.42 -3.43 -3.88
C MET A 540 39.19 -4.65 -4.38
N THR A 541 39.23 -5.74 -3.62
CA THR A 541 40.16 -6.85 -3.91
C THR A 541 39.76 -7.72 -5.09
N GLY A 542 38.62 -7.44 -5.73
CA GLY A 542 38.14 -8.10 -6.94
C GLY A 542 37.67 -7.07 -7.98
N PRO A 543 37.55 -7.49 -9.25
CA PRO A 543 37.07 -6.62 -10.32
C PRO A 543 35.59 -6.24 -10.11
N LEU A 544 35.18 -5.14 -10.73
CA LEU A 544 33.76 -4.75 -10.76
C LEU A 544 32.91 -5.72 -11.57
N ARG A 545 31.71 -6.01 -11.06
CA ARG A 545 30.70 -6.83 -11.73
C ARG A 545 29.59 -5.98 -12.37
N ALA A 546 29.35 -4.78 -11.84
CA ALA A 546 28.33 -3.86 -12.33
C ALA A 546 28.85 -2.42 -12.37
N SER A 547 28.23 -1.59 -13.22
CA SER A 547 28.50 -0.15 -13.27
C SER A 547 28.31 0.49 -11.89
N VAL A 548 28.99 1.61 -11.67
CA VAL A 548 28.89 2.38 -10.42
C VAL A 548 27.48 2.92 -10.26
N VAL A 549 26.84 2.68 -9.11
CA VAL A 549 25.58 3.35 -8.76
C VAL A 549 25.89 4.49 -7.80
N VAL A 550 25.24 5.65 -7.97
CA VAL A 550 25.51 6.83 -7.13
C VAL A 550 24.24 7.29 -6.43
N GLY A 551 24.24 7.20 -5.11
CA GLY A 551 23.17 7.72 -4.26
C GLY A 551 23.40 9.16 -3.80
N PRO A 552 22.62 9.64 -2.81
CA PRO A 552 22.77 11.00 -2.27
C PRO A 552 24.15 11.26 -1.64
N SER A 553 24.64 10.29 -0.86
CA SER A 553 25.87 10.44 -0.07
C SER A 553 27.03 9.55 -0.55
N TYR A 554 26.73 8.47 -1.25
CA TYR A 554 27.70 7.43 -1.58
C TYR A 554 27.72 7.08 -3.07
N ALA A 555 28.87 6.70 -3.58
CA ALA A 555 29.01 5.90 -4.80
C ALA A 555 29.27 4.44 -4.41
N PHE A 556 28.62 3.51 -5.10
CA PHE A 556 28.62 2.09 -4.77
C PHE A 556 29.46 1.29 -5.74
N GLY A 557 30.36 0.48 -5.19
CA GLY A 557 31.10 -0.54 -5.92
C GLY A 557 30.50 -1.92 -5.65
N ALA A 558 30.15 -2.64 -6.71
CA ALA A 558 29.67 -4.02 -6.66
C ALA A 558 30.71 -4.97 -7.32
N PRO A 559 31.80 -5.30 -6.62
CA PRO A 559 32.81 -6.23 -7.11
C PRO A 559 32.34 -7.69 -7.10
N THR A 560 33.11 -8.56 -7.75
CA THR A 560 32.87 -10.02 -7.77
C THR A 560 33.09 -10.67 -6.40
N THR A 561 32.77 -11.96 -6.28
CA THR A 561 32.99 -12.81 -5.09
C THR A 561 34.40 -12.73 -4.49
N THR A 562 35.43 -12.39 -5.27
CA THR A 562 36.80 -12.22 -4.76
C THR A 562 36.86 -11.10 -3.72
N ASP A 563 36.17 -10.00 -3.92
CA ASP A 563 35.96 -8.99 -2.87
C ASP A 563 34.77 -9.38 -1.99
N GLY A 564 33.62 -9.64 -2.63
CA GLY A 564 32.45 -10.22 -1.99
C GLY A 564 31.69 -9.29 -1.05
N HIS A 565 31.76 -7.97 -1.24
CA HIS A 565 31.02 -6.98 -0.44
C HIS A 565 30.35 -5.95 -1.37
N LEU A 566 29.22 -5.38 -0.95
CA LEU A 566 28.79 -4.09 -1.49
C LEU A 566 29.58 -3.00 -0.77
N ARG A 567 30.31 -2.17 -1.50
CA ARG A 567 31.12 -1.09 -0.92
C ARG A 567 30.53 0.27 -1.22
N ALA A 568 30.57 1.15 -0.24
CA ALA A 568 30.11 2.53 -0.36
C ALA A 568 31.25 3.50 -0.08
N PHE A 569 31.44 4.44 -1.01
CA PHE A 569 32.47 5.46 -0.96
C PHE A 569 31.82 6.84 -0.88
N ASN A 570 32.27 7.67 0.05
CA ASN A 570 31.76 9.03 0.23
C ASN A 570 31.92 9.83 -1.05
N LYS A 571 30.84 10.49 -1.50
CA LYS A 571 30.87 11.31 -2.72
C LYS A 571 31.87 12.47 -2.64
N ALA A 572 32.08 13.01 -1.45
CA ALA A 572 32.92 14.17 -1.24
C ALA A 572 34.42 13.91 -1.50
N ASP A 573 34.92 12.73 -1.13
CA ASP A 573 36.37 12.47 -1.07
C ASP A 573 36.80 11.09 -1.55
N GLY A 574 35.87 10.18 -1.84
CA GLY A 574 36.16 8.81 -2.28
C GLY A 574 36.61 7.88 -1.14
N ALA A 575 36.64 8.36 0.10
CA ALA A 575 36.94 7.52 1.25
C ALA A 575 35.86 6.45 1.41
N GLN A 576 36.26 5.23 1.78
CA GLN A 576 35.29 4.17 2.06
C GLN A 576 34.48 4.56 3.30
N GLY A 577 33.17 4.76 3.13
CA GLY A 577 32.25 5.00 4.23
C GLY A 577 31.96 3.70 4.97
N TRP A 578 31.58 2.65 4.22
CA TRP A 578 31.27 1.34 4.77
C TRP A 578 31.35 0.24 3.70
N ALA A 579 31.36 -1.02 4.15
CA ALA A 579 31.20 -2.20 3.32
C ALA A 579 30.18 -3.14 3.98
N TRP A 580 29.26 -3.69 3.19
CA TRP A 580 28.26 -4.62 3.71
C TRP A 580 28.80 -6.04 3.78
N GLN A 581 28.60 -6.69 4.92
CA GLN A 581 29.07 -8.03 5.26
C GLN A 581 27.97 -8.81 5.99
N THR A 582 28.04 -10.14 5.95
CA THR A 582 27.12 -11.02 6.70
C THR A 582 27.62 -11.26 8.14
N GLY A 583 26.83 -10.84 9.13
CA GLY A 583 27.09 -11.13 10.53
C GLY A 583 28.17 -10.27 11.21
N PRO A 584 28.51 -10.56 12.48
CA PRO A 584 29.38 -9.71 13.29
C PRO A 584 30.87 -9.87 12.98
N VAL A 585 31.24 -10.90 12.20
CA VAL A 585 32.65 -11.19 11.88
C VAL A 585 33.11 -10.21 10.79
N PRO A 586 34.09 -9.35 11.06
CA PRO A 586 34.64 -8.46 10.04
C PRO A 586 35.21 -9.24 8.86
N GLY A 587 34.79 -8.91 7.64
CA GLY A 587 35.27 -9.50 6.39
C GLY A 587 34.47 -10.68 5.85
N SER A 588 33.31 -11.02 6.44
CA SER A 588 32.39 -12.01 5.89
C SER A 588 31.85 -11.57 4.53
N LYS A 589 32.08 -12.40 3.51
CA LYS A 589 31.66 -12.12 2.13
C LYS A 589 30.20 -12.52 1.91
N ILE A 590 29.50 -11.69 1.15
CA ILE A 590 28.12 -11.92 0.68
C ILE A 590 28.06 -12.48 -0.75
N GLY A 591 29.23 -12.70 -1.37
CA GLY A 591 29.34 -13.26 -2.71
C GLY A 591 29.26 -12.21 -3.82
N ASN A 592 28.80 -12.57 -5.01
CA ASN A 592 28.55 -11.60 -6.07
C ASN A 592 27.36 -10.74 -5.70
N VAL A 593 27.49 -9.44 -5.97
CA VAL A 593 26.44 -8.46 -5.70
C VAL A 593 25.84 -7.98 -7.02
N SER A 594 24.53 -7.75 -7.07
CA SER A 594 23.92 -6.95 -8.15
C SER A 594 24.30 -5.47 -8.00
N ALA A 595 24.05 -4.66 -9.03
CA ALA A 595 23.97 -3.22 -8.80
C ALA A 595 22.85 -2.94 -7.77
N PRO A 596 23.07 -2.03 -6.81
CA PRO A 596 22.03 -1.64 -5.88
C PRO A 596 21.06 -0.64 -6.51
N SER A 597 19.82 -0.63 -6.01
CA SER A 597 18.89 0.50 -6.15
C SER A 597 18.60 1.11 -4.78
N LEU A 598 18.00 2.31 -4.73
CA LEU A 598 17.58 2.87 -3.44
C LEU A 598 16.15 3.42 -3.45
N GLY A 599 15.37 3.10 -2.41
CA GLY A 599 14.01 3.59 -2.20
C GLY A 599 13.94 5.06 -1.79
N ALA A 600 12.72 5.64 -1.74
CA ALA A 600 12.52 7.01 -1.27
C ALA A 600 12.87 7.30 0.17
N ASP A 601 12.84 6.27 0.98
CA ASP A 601 13.26 6.25 2.36
C ASP A 601 14.79 6.13 2.51
N GLY A 602 15.54 6.03 1.41
CA GLY A 602 16.99 5.84 1.42
C GLY A 602 17.44 4.40 1.67
N VAL A 603 16.51 3.43 1.71
CA VAL A 603 16.85 2.01 1.82
C VAL A 603 17.47 1.53 0.52
N ILE A 604 18.61 0.84 0.61
CA ILE A 604 19.38 0.32 -0.51
C ILE A 604 18.99 -1.16 -0.73
N TYR A 605 18.54 -1.51 -1.93
CA TYR A 605 18.13 -2.86 -2.30
C TYR A 605 19.11 -3.47 -3.29
N PHE A 606 19.60 -4.67 -2.99
CA PHE A 606 20.47 -5.42 -3.91
C PHE A 606 20.38 -6.91 -3.62
N THR A 607 20.77 -7.72 -4.59
CA THR A 607 20.81 -9.18 -4.42
C THR A 607 22.24 -9.67 -4.27
N ALA A 608 22.40 -10.77 -3.55
CA ALA A 608 23.67 -11.41 -3.27
C ALA A 608 23.57 -12.93 -3.37
N ASP A 609 24.61 -13.60 -3.88
CA ASP A 609 24.56 -15.05 -4.15
C ASP A 609 25.14 -15.96 -3.07
N ALA A 610 25.77 -15.44 -2.01
CA ALA A 610 26.26 -16.31 -0.93
C ALA A 610 25.11 -17.04 -0.20
N ASN A 611 24.00 -16.33 0.05
CA ASN A 611 22.80 -16.89 0.67
C ASN A 611 21.58 -16.87 -0.26
N LEU A 612 21.74 -16.51 -1.53
CA LEU A 612 20.65 -16.28 -2.49
C LEU A 612 19.57 -15.38 -1.89
N GLU A 613 19.95 -14.12 -1.63
CA GLU A 613 19.14 -13.19 -0.86
C GLU A 613 19.01 -11.83 -1.54
N LEU A 614 17.86 -11.18 -1.34
CA LEU A 614 17.69 -9.74 -1.53
C LEU A 614 17.89 -9.06 -0.18
N ILE A 615 18.86 -8.16 -0.11
CA ILE A 615 19.22 -7.41 1.08
C ILE A 615 18.60 -6.01 1.00
N PRO A 616 17.70 -5.66 1.94
CA PRO A 616 17.23 -4.30 2.16
C PRO A 616 18.08 -3.63 3.24
N LEU A 617 18.87 -2.64 2.86
CA LEU A 617 19.88 -2.04 3.72
C LEU A 617 19.55 -0.58 4.06
N ALA A 618 19.48 -0.25 5.35
CA ALA A 618 19.46 1.13 5.82
C ALA A 618 20.85 1.55 6.31
N VAL A 619 21.18 2.83 6.18
CA VAL A 619 22.45 3.39 6.67
C VAL A 619 22.17 4.56 7.60
N ALA A 620 22.45 4.39 8.89
CA ALA A 620 22.30 5.42 9.90
C ALA A 620 23.67 5.82 10.46
N GLY A 621 24.04 7.10 10.36
CA GLY A 621 25.33 7.59 10.84
C GLY A 621 26.54 6.87 10.23
N GLY A 622 26.45 6.45 8.96
CA GLY A 622 27.51 5.68 8.28
C GLY A 622 27.56 4.20 8.65
N THR A 623 26.66 3.72 9.51
CA THR A 623 26.58 2.31 9.91
C THR A 623 25.48 1.61 9.11
N PRO A 624 25.82 0.63 8.25
CA PRO A 624 24.83 -0.13 7.51
C PRO A 624 24.16 -1.19 8.40
N SER A 625 22.84 -1.37 8.27
CA SER A 625 22.05 -2.41 8.94
C SER A 625 20.91 -2.87 8.03
N ILE A 626 20.32 -4.03 8.31
CA ILE A 626 19.05 -4.39 7.67
C ILE A 626 18.02 -3.28 7.94
N ALA A 627 17.24 -2.94 6.91
CA ALA A 627 16.24 -1.89 6.99
C ALA A 627 15.20 -2.20 8.07
N ALA A 628 14.68 -1.15 8.71
CA ALA A 628 13.58 -1.30 9.66
C ALA A 628 12.42 -2.06 8.99
N ASN A 629 11.69 -2.88 9.77
CA ASN A 629 10.60 -3.75 9.30
C ASN A 629 11.05 -5.00 8.51
N TRP A 630 12.35 -5.23 8.37
CA TRP A 630 12.90 -6.49 7.88
C TRP A 630 13.67 -7.17 9.02
N THR A 631 13.25 -8.37 9.44
CA THR A 631 14.02 -9.14 10.45
C THR A 631 15.30 -9.73 9.88
N SER A 632 15.31 -9.98 8.57
CA SER A 632 16.41 -10.53 7.80
C SER A 632 16.24 -10.18 6.33
N SER A 633 17.27 -10.47 5.52
CA SER A 633 17.17 -10.43 4.06
C SER A 633 16.11 -11.41 3.54
N PHE A 634 15.53 -11.09 2.39
CA PHE A 634 14.56 -11.96 1.72
C PHE A 634 15.26 -13.09 0.95
N GLN A 635 14.86 -14.32 1.21
CA GLN A 635 15.37 -15.54 0.57
C GLN A 635 14.28 -16.33 -0.14
N GLY A 636 12.99 -16.04 0.11
CA GLY A 636 11.86 -16.84 -0.36
C GLY A 636 11.66 -18.14 0.42
N SER A 637 10.79 -19.03 -0.06
CA SER A 637 10.43 -20.28 0.63
C SER A 637 10.14 -21.43 -0.33
N THR A 638 10.41 -22.67 0.12
CA THR A 638 10.00 -23.92 -0.54
C THR A 638 8.65 -24.43 -0.09
N THR A 639 8.12 -23.91 1.02
CA THR A 639 6.89 -24.41 1.67
C THR A 639 5.66 -23.55 1.36
N GLN A 640 5.84 -22.44 0.64
CA GLN A 640 4.77 -21.68 0.01
C GLN A 640 4.18 -22.50 -1.16
N ILE A 641 3.45 -23.57 -0.83
CA ILE A 641 2.84 -24.50 -1.78
C ILE A 641 1.37 -24.11 -1.96
N ILE A 642 0.96 -23.97 -3.22
CA ILE A 642 -0.45 -23.93 -3.59
C ILE A 642 -0.79 -25.29 -4.20
N THR A 643 -2.02 -25.77 -3.98
CA THR A 643 -2.48 -27.14 -4.24
C THR A 643 -2.40 -27.63 -5.70
N SER A 644 -1.81 -26.86 -6.63
CA SER A 644 -1.62 -27.22 -8.04
C SER A 644 -0.18 -27.19 -8.57
N GLY A 645 0.86 -27.01 -7.73
CA GLY A 645 2.26 -27.20 -8.13
C GLY A 645 3.29 -26.62 -7.16
N PRO A 646 4.57 -27.07 -7.20
CA PRO A 646 5.62 -26.48 -6.35
C PRO A 646 6.00 -25.11 -6.91
N THR A 647 5.58 -24.02 -6.25
CA THR A 647 6.00 -22.66 -6.64
C THR A 647 7.09 -22.17 -5.68
N ASP A 648 8.27 -22.78 -5.80
CA ASP A 648 9.46 -22.39 -5.05
C ASP A 648 9.76 -20.89 -5.27
N THR A 649 9.53 -20.08 -4.24
CA THR A 649 9.79 -18.64 -4.29
C THR A 649 11.23 -18.30 -3.94
N ARG A 650 12.09 -19.28 -3.67
CA ARG A 650 13.50 -18.99 -3.36
C ARG A 650 14.22 -18.34 -4.53
N LEU A 651 15.07 -17.38 -4.21
CA LEU A 651 16.04 -16.88 -5.18
C LEU A 651 16.94 -18.04 -5.61
N ASP A 652 17.27 -18.09 -6.89
CA ASP A 652 18.04 -19.17 -7.52
C ASP A 652 19.42 -18.71 -8.01
N SER A 653 19.68 -17.40 -7.98
CA SER A 653 20.92 -16.77 -8.39
C SER A 653 20.94 -15.30 -7.94
N VAL A 654 22.09 -14.63 -8.12
CA VAL A 654 22.13 -13.16 -8.04
C VAL A 654 21.15 -12.57 -9.05
N GLY A 655 20.31 -11.68 -8.57
CA GLY A 655 19.32 -11.01 -9.38
C GLY A 655 19.91 -9.94 -10.29
N THR A 656 19.05 -9.40 -11.13
CA THR A 656 19.27 -8.14 -11.81
C THR A 656 19.35 -6.99 -10.82
N GLU A 657 19.78 -5.82 -11.29
CA GLU A 657 19.52 -4.57 -10.57
C GLU A 657 18.01 -4.43 -10.28
N PRO A 658 17.58 -4.24 -9.02
CA PRO A 658 16.16 -4.12 -8.70
C PRO A 658 15.59 -2.74 -9.04
N THR A 659 14.33 -2.67 -9.46
CA THR A 659 13.62 -1.42 -9.79
C THR A 659 12.36 -1.25 -8.94
N ILE A 660 12.06 -0.06 -8.41
CA ILE A 660 10.87 0.19 -7.57
C ILE A 660 9.86 1.05 -8.33
N ASP A 661 8.60 0.62 -8.39
CA ASP A 661 7.52 1.40 -9.00
C ASP A 661 6.97 2.52 -8.08
N SER A 662 6.08 3.34 -8.61
CA SER A 662 5.41 4.40 -7.85
C SER A 662 4.53 3.88 -6.70
N SER A 663 4.19 2.60 -6.73
CA SER A 663 3.46 1.91 -5.67
C SER A 663 4.39 1.23 -4.65
N GLY A 664 5.71 1.43 -4.70
CA GLY A 664 6.66 0.83 -3.75
C GLY A 664 6.82 -0.69 -3.93
N VAL A 665 6.50 -1.22 -5.11
CA VAL A 665 6.77 -2.61 -5.48
C VAL A 665 8.12 -2.68 -6.18
N LEU A 666 9.02 -3.47 -5.62
CA LEU A 666 10.34 -3.79 -6.12
C LEU A 666 10.26 -4.96 -7.11
N TYR A 667 10.85 -4.78 -8.27
CA TYR A 667 10.94 -5.76 -9.35
C TYR A 667 12.38 -6.14 -9.64
N PHE A 668 12.65 -7.43 -9.78
CA PHE A 668 13.95 -7.93 -10.25
C PHE A 668 13.79 -9.32 -10.88
N GLY A 669 14.68 -9.63 -11.83
CA GLY A 669 14.79 -10.94 -12.45
C GLY A 669 15.97 -11.73 -11.90
N THR A 670 16.04 -13.02 -12.18
CA THR A 670 17.20 -13.88 -11.86
C THR A 670 17.77 -14.55 -13.11
N LEU A 671 18.97 -15.13 -12.97
CA LEU A 671 19.63 -15.87 -14.04
C LEU A 671 19.02 -17.24 -14.34
N ALA A 672 18.04 -17.71 -13.56
CA ALA A 672 17.26 -18.90 -13.87
C ALA A 672 15.82 -18.58 -14.31
N GLY A 673 15.55 -17.31 -14.65
CA GLY A 673 14.29 -16.90 -15.26
C GLY A 673 13.14 -16.65 -14.29
N LYS A 674 13.40 -16.48 -12.99
CA LYS A 674 12.36 -15.98 -12.06
C LYS A 674 12.29 -14.46 -12.10
N VAL A 675 11.09 -13.93 -11.98
CA VAL A 675 10.80 -12.50 -11.82
C VAL A 675 10.01 -12.31 -10.53
N TYR A 676 10.46 -11.37 -9.73
CA TYR A 676 9.91 -11.06 -8.42
C TYR A 676 9.20 -9.73 -8.43
N ALA A 677 8.08 -9.65 -7.70
CA ALA A 677 7.43 -8.40 -7.33
C ALA A 677 7.25 -8.40 -5.80
N LEU A 678 8.07 -7.61 -5.10
CA LEU A 678 8.07 -7.52 -3.64
C LEU A 678 7.62 -6.15 -3.16
N ILE A 679 6.72 -6.10 -2.19
CA ILE A 679 6.25 -4.88 -1.55
C ILE A 679 7.29 -4.41 -0.53
N THR A 680 7.72 -3.17 -0.70
CA THR A 680 8.68 -2.51 0.19
C THR A 680 7.98 -1.64 1.23
N ASP A 681 8.75 -1.12 2.20
CA ASP A 681 8.31 -0.03 3.09
C ASP A 681 8.47 1.34 2.44
N SER A 682 9.24 1.39 1.36
CA SER A 682 9.53 2.60 0.62
C SER A 682 8.30 3.06 -0.15
N GLY A 683 8.20 4.37 -0.35
CA GLY A 683 7.31 4.94 -1.37
C GLY A 683 7.81 4.60 -2.80
N PRO A 684 7.48 5.45 -3.79
CA PRO A 684 8.25 5.47 -5.04
C PRO A 684 9.76 5.52 -4.77
N LEU A 685 10.59 5.44 -5.80
CA LEU A 685 11.99 5.88 -5.66
C LEU A 685 12.04 7.34 -5.15
N GLY A 686 13.03 7.68 -4.32
CA GLY A 686 13.13 8.97 -3.63
C GLY A 686 13.34 10.18 -4.50
N ALA A 687 12.78 11.30 -4.06
CA ALA A 687 13.24 12.61 -4.48
C ALA A 687 14.59 12.93 -3.78
N VAL A 688 15.57 13.45 -4.53
CA VAL A 688 16.86 13.90 -3.97
C VAL A 688 17.17 15.32 -4.48
N ALA A 689 17.93 16.08 -3.68
CA ALA A 689 18.18 17.52 -3.78
C ALA A 689 18.94 18.00 -5.04
N GLY A 690 18.59 19.22 -5.50
CA GLY A 690 19.20 19.93 -6.63
C GLY A 690 18.35 19.80 -7.89
N SER A 691 17.90 20.90 -8.49
CA SER A 691 16.98 20.95 -9.64
C SER A 691 17.53 20.38 -10.97
N THR A 692 18.66 19.69 -10.92
CA THR A 692 19.45 19.20 -12.06
C THR A 692 20.35 18.06 -11.58
N TRP A 693 19.77 16.90 -11.24
CA TRP A 693 20.56 15.72 -10.87
C TRP A 693 20.22 14.50 -11.74
N PRO A 694 21.22 13.95 -12.45
CA PRO A 694 21.05 12.80 -13.33
C PRO A 694 20.98 11.42 -12.63
N ARG A 695 20.12 10.54 -13.16
CA ARG A 695 19.73 9.17 -12.72
C ARG A 695 20.71 8.08 -13.19
N VAL A 696 21.37 7.38 -12.28
CA VAL A 696 22.16 6.18 -12.61
C VAL A 696 22.13 5.23 -11.42
N GLY A 697 21.52 4.06 -11.64
CA GLY A 697 20.93 3.20 -10.61
C GLY A 697 19.41 3.40 -10.41
N TYR A 698 18.79 4.27 -11.23
CA TYR A 698 17.49 4.88 -10.91
C TYR A 698 16.55 5.17 -12.09
N ASP A 699 16.92 4.85 -13.33
CA ASP A 699 15.98 5.09 -14.43
C ASP A 699 15.13 3.84 -14.70
N ASN A 700 13.83 4.02 -14.51
CA ASN A 700 12.80 3.15 -15.01
C ASN A 700 12.85 3.04 -16.56
N CYS A 701 13.69 3.82 -17.26
CA CYS A 701 13.91 3.79 -18.70
C CYS A 701 15.20 3.08 -19.18
N ASN A 702 16.31 3.09 -18.41
CA ASN A 702 17.58 2.30 -18.56
C ASN A 702 18.71 2.81 -17.62
N SER A 703 19.82 2.08 -17.47
CA SER A 703 20.95 2.52 -16.63
C SER A 703 21.93 3.53 -17.29
N SER A 704 21.60 4.08 -18.47
CA SER A 704 22.51 4.93 -19.27
C SER A 704 21.93 6.30 -19.65
N ASN A 705 20.69 6.60 -19.26
CA ASN A 705 20.05 7.88 -19.49
C ASN A 705 19.67 8.49 -18.16
N THR A 706 20.04 9.74 -18.00
CA THR A 706 19.84 10.42 -16.73
C THR A 706 18.83 11.55 -16.80
N SER A 707 18.34 11.85 -18.01
CA SER A 707 17.44 12.95 -18.35
C SER A 707 15.98 12.55 -18.53
N PHE A 708 15.72 11.25 -18.67
CA PHE A 708 14.38 10.74 -18.89
C PHE A 708 13.70 10.41 -17.56
N ASN A 709 12.45 10.82 -17.43
CA ASN A 709 11.57 10.39 -16.35
C ASN A 709 10.64 9.30 -16.88
N CYS A 710 10.96 8.03 -16.67
CA CYS A 710 9.92 6.99 -16.72
C CYS A 710 9.13 7.03 -15.41
N GLN A 711 7.81 7.13 -15.51
CA GLN A 711 6.86 6.97 -14.39
C GLN A 711 6.15 5.66 -14.54
#